data_AF-A0A7X8XH08-F1
#
_entry.id   AF-A0A7X8XH08-F1
#
_cell.length_a   1.000
_cell.length_b   1.000
_cell.length_c   1.000
_cell.angle_alpha   90.00
_cell.angle_beta   90.00
_cell.angle_gamma   90.00
#
_symmetry.space_group_name_H-M   'P 1'
#
loop_
_entity.id
_entity.type
_entity.pdbx_description
1 polymer ?
#
loop_
_entity_poly.entity_id
_entity_poly.type
_entity_poly.pdbx_seq_one_letter_code
_entity_poly.pdbx_strand_id
1 'polypeptide(L)'
;MLSNSLLKFAASEHWQVYKEDACVFGTVNGYCITASTSDALTTFFVPVAGIAPENLIELTVWLEKTRFPLVLINYEMTDNFMAIRAKDTAFSGTAAQMKHFLDILTEKLDELDIDPDVCAICGLPADHRALYVGLFCHIHADCIHKVGIDFTNPKRDVHSNAVSEMELLLLNDANDALADEELPEEPSLDENADSLSGSNTVESAPLIEDSNIISATAVTSGVVTTLPFSDEIDPSSTPSDGEEADDSSEEPTPSGKNDTPEPVPEERLLELAEPFMPYEEAFLSDLAALIAIPSVQGKEEEGAPFGQEPKRALETFLSMAERMGFHTVNVDNVAGYAEMGSGDEMVACVCHLDVVPAGSGWNQDPWELIRDGDTISGRGVIDDKGPALACLYAMKTLKDDDHFAPKRRIRLIVGTNEESGSQCLAHYGRFEEIPVAGFTPDARFPAVYAEKGIAHLRLTMKRHSEDAIKEASAGSAVNMVPGSCEVLLKDGTPITYQGQMAHASAPELGINAIAEAMDALATMFEKDGRQDAFVDFFNTVLGRETDGQSIGFAFCDETGATTVNAGLLSIDENEAALSLDIRYSAHLDYEEAKTRLVAIVEPFDVDVFWESHVSPLYLPKTSPLIRALMDTYTELTGTSGEPLTMGGGTYARTLPNICAFGSVFPGQPEVAHQANEHVKIAELLAGARLYQEALKRLANWE
;
A
#
# COMPACT_ATOMS: atom_id res chain seq x y z
N MET A 1 14.12 -16.43 -4.33
CA MET A 1 14.47 -17.19 -5.56
C MET A 1 14.93 -16.19 -6.61
N LEU A 2 16.01 -16.45 -7.36
CA LEU A 2 16.44 -15.60 -8.48
C LEU A 2 15.45 -15.70 -9.65
N SER A 3 15.13 -14.59 -10.31
CA SER A 3 14.27 -14.63 -11.48
C SER A 3 14.95 -15.32 -12.67
N ASN A 4 14.14 -15.92 -13.55
CA ASN A 4 14.64 -16.51 -14.80
C ASN A 4 15.30 -15.46 -15.71
N SER A 5 14.85 -14.20 -15.67
CA SER A 5 15.45 -13.09 -16.40
C SER A 5 16.86 -12.79 -15.89
N LEU A 6 17.02 -12.69 -14.57
CA LEU A 6 18.30 -12.39 -13.92
C LEU A 6 19.30 -13.54 -14.10
N LEU A 7 18.85 -14.79 -14.03
CA LEU A 7 19.70 -15.96 -14.33
C LEU A 7 20.18 -15.98 -15.78
N LYS A 8 19.31 -15.60 -16.74
CA LYS A 8 19.70 -15.49 -18.16
C LYS A 8 20.70 -14.37 -18.39
N PHE A 9 20.50 -13.22 -17.76
CA PHE A 9 21.45 -12.11 -17.79
C PHE A 9 22.80 -12.51 -17.18
N ALA A 10 22.79 -13.13 -16.00
CA ALA A 10 24.01 -13.58 -15.36
C ALA A 10 24.78 -14.58 -16.23
N ALA A 11 24.07 -15.51 -16.89
CA ALA A 11 24.68 -16.43 -17.84
C ALA A 11 25.25 -15.74 -19.08
N SER A 12 24.61 -14.68 -19.61
CA SER A 12 25.09 -13.97 -20.80
C SER A 12 26.30 -13.09 -20.53
N GLU A 13 26.36 -12.48 -19.33
CA GLU A 13 27.46 -11.60 -18.92
C GLU A 13 28.57 -12.34 -18.15
N HIS A 14 28.50 -13.67 -18.05
CA HIS A 14 29.44 -14.50 -17.28
C HIS A 14 29.54 -14.10 -15.79
N TRP A 15 28.43 -13.63 -15.21
CA TRP A 15 28.35 -13.34 -13.78
C TRP A 15 28.26 -14.63 -12.97
N GLN A 16 28.75 -14.57 -11.75
CA GLN A 16 28.70 -15.67 -10.81
C GLN A 16 27.37 -15.67 -10.05
N VAL A 17 26.95 -16.86 -9.63
CA VAL A 17 25.70 -17.07 -8.89
C VAL A 17 26.04 -17.53 -7.48
N TYR A 18 25.58 -16.77 -6.48
CA TYR A 18 25.70 -17.13 -5.08
C TYR A 18 24.39 -17.67 -4.57
N LYS A 19 24.38 -18.99 -4.30
CA LYS A 19 23.14 -19.73 -4.02
C LYS A 19 22.60 -19.49 -2.62
N GLU A 20 23.44 -19.18 -1.64
CA GLU A 20 23.03 -19.02 -0.24
C GLU A 20 22.11 -17.80 -0.06
N ASP A 21 22.47 -16.66 -0.66
CA ASP A 21 21.68 -15.42 -0.57
C ASP A 21 20.83 -15.14 -1.82
N ALA A 22 20.74 -16.11 -2.74
CA ALA A 22 20.01 -16.00 -4.00
C ALA A 22 20.34 -14.68 -4.76
N CYS A 23 21.62 -14.39 -4.92
CA CYS A 23 22.12 -13.23 -5.66
C CYS A 23 23.07 -13.64 -6.80
N VAL A 24 23.29 -12.73 -7.73
CA VAL A 24 24.29 -12.84 -8.80
C VAL A 24 25.22 -11.63 -8.75
N PHE A 25 26.48 -11.80 -9.13
CA PHE A 25 27.42 -10.69 -9.14
C PHE A 25 28.45 -10.81 -10.26
N GLY A 26 28.93 -9.67 -10.72
CA GLY A 26 29.92 -9.57 -11.77
C GLY A 26 30.39 -8.14 -11.95
N THR A 27 30.95 -7.85 -13.13
CA THR A 27 31.45 -6.50 -13.44
C THR A 27 30.77 -5.94 -14.69
N VAL A 28 30.56 -4.62 -14.71
CA VAL A 28 30.14 -3.85 -15.89
C VAL A 28 31.00 -2.61 -15.93
N ASN A 29 31.74 -2.41 -17.03
CA ASN A 29 32.66 -1.27 -17.20
C ASN A 29 33.60 -1.04 -16.00
N GLY A 30 34.07 -2.12 -15.38
CA GLY A 30 34.95 -2.07 -14.20
C GLY A 30 34.23 -2.08 -12.85
N TYR A 31 32.99 -1.59 -12.77
CA TYR A 31 32.22 -1.55 -11.54
C TYR A 31 31.78 -2.95 -11.10
N CYS A 32 32.02 -3.29 -9.83
CA CYS A 32 31.53 -4.52 -9.23
C CYS A 32 30.06 -4.38 -8.85
N ILE A 33 29.18 -5.19 -9.43
CA ILE A 33 27.73 -5.07 -9.25
C ILE A 33 27.18 -6.38 -8.69
N THR A 34 26.30 -6.27 -7.71
CA THR A 34 25.50 -7.39 -7.20
C THR A 34 24.04 -7.17 -7.54
N ALA A 35 23.34 -8.22 -7.96
CA ALA A 35 21.92 -8.16 -8.24
C ALA A 35 21.19 -9.31 -7.54
N SER A 36 20.03 -9.02 -6.95
CA SER A 36 19.16 -10.01 -6.30
C SER A 36 17.71 -9.81 -6.71
N THR A 37 16.87 -10.83 -6.51
CA THR A 37 15.44 -10.77 -6.80
C THR A 37 14.62 -10.97 -5.52
N SER A 38 13.72 -10.03 -5.25
CA SER A 38 12.69 -10.13 -4.21
C SER A 38 11.38 -9.55 -4.74
N ASP A 39 10.24 -10.20 -4.51
CA ASP A 39 8.90 -9.67 -4.78
C ASP A 39 8.70 -9.09 -6.20
N ALA A 40 9.18 -9.82 -7.22
CA ALA A 40 9.16 -9.42 -8.64
C ALA A 40 9.96 -8.15 -9.00
N LEU A 41 10.81 -7.67 -8.09
CA LEU A 41 11.78 -6.63 -8.33
C LEU A 41 13.19 -7.22 -8.42
N THR A 42 14.00 -6.65 -9.30
CA THR A 42 15.45 -6.85 -9.30
C THR A 42 16.10 -5.65 -8.64
N THR A 43 16.88 -5.90 -7.59
CA THR A 43 17.67 -4.87 -6.91
C THR A 43 19.11 -4.96 -7.41
N PHE A 44 19.65 -3.86 -7.91
CA PHE A 44 21.06 -3.72 -8.30
C PHE A 44 21.80 -2.91 -7.23
N PHE A 45 22.82 -3.51 -6.63
CA PHE A 45 23.72 -2.87 -5.69
C PHE A 45 24.98 -2.44 -6.43
N VAL A 46 25.26 -1.15 -6.39
CA VAL A 46 26.30 -0.48 -7.17
C VAL A 46 27.20 0.32 -6.23
N PRO A 47 28.52 0.15 -6.27
CA PRO A 47 29.45 0.90 -5.43
C PRO A 47 29.49 2.36 -5.88
N VAL A 48 29.41 3.26 -4.90
CA VAL A 48 29.53 4.72 -5.09
C VAL A 48 30.51 5.33 -4.09
N ALA A 49 31.33 4.49 -3.44
CA ALA A 49 32.31 4.93 -2.45
C ALA A 49 33.26 5.98 -3.02
N GLY A 50 33.48 7.07 -2.28
CA GLY A 50 34.36 8.16 -2.69
C GLY A 50 33.71 9.22 -3.57
N ILE A 51 32.41 9.11 -3.87
CA ILE A 51 31.65 10.16 -4.55
C ILE A 51 31.64 11.46 -3.75
N ALA A 52 31.85 12.59 -4.43
CA ALA A 52 31.77 13.91 -3.80
C ALA A 52 30.31 14.25 -3.43
N PRO A 53 30.04 14.95 -2.29
CA PRO A 53 28.69 15.33 -1.88
C PRO A 53 27.87 16.08 -2.94
N GLU A 54 28.52 16.94 -3.72
CA GLU A 54 27.93 17.65 -4.85
C GLU A 54 27.50 16.71 -5.99
N ASN A 55 28.26 15.63 -6.23
CA ASN A 55 27.98 14.65 -7.28
C ASN A 55 26.89 13.66 -6.84
N LEU A 56 26.69 13.45 -5.53
CA LEU A 56 25.55 12.68 -5.01
C LEU A 56 24.22 13.32 -5.44
N ILE A 57 24.10 14.65 -5.31
CA ILE A 57 22.90 15.39 -5.70
C ILE A 57 22.71 15.34 -7.24
N GLU A 58 23.81 15.39 -8.00
CA GLU A 58 23.72 15.26 -9.45
C GLU A 58 23.23 13.86 -9.87
N LEU A 59 23.77 12.81 -9.24
CA LEU A 59 23.40 11.42 -9.51
C LEU A 59 21.92 11.16 -9.21
N THR A 60 21.39 11.67 -8.09
CA THR A 60 19.97 11.52 -7.75
C THR A 60 19.06 12.23 -8.75
N VAL A 61 19.37 13.48 -9.09
CA VAL A 61 18.61 14.25 -10.09
C VAL A 61 18.66 13.57 -11.47
N TRP A 62 19.81 12.98 -11.83
CA TRP A 62 19.96 12.25 -13.08
C TRP A 62 19.13 10.96 -13.10
N LEU A 63 19.12 10.17 -12.02
CA LEU A 63 18.31 8.95 -11.91
C LEU A 63 16.82 9.24 -12.08
N GLU A 64 16.34 10.38 -11.55
CA GLU A 64 14.93 10.76 -11.63
C GLU A 64 14.50 11.28 -13.00
N LYS A 65 15.44 11.89 -13.75
CA LYS A 65 15.14 12.50 -15.07
C LYS A 65 15.45 11.57 -16.24
N THR A 66 16.30 10.58 -16.04
CA THR A 66 16.76 9.70 -17.11
C THR A 66 15.72 8.62 -17.39
N ARG A 67 15.41 8.42 -18.67
CA ARG A 67 14.55 7.33 -19.09
C ARG A 67 15.38 6.07 -19.26
N PHE A 68 15.17 5.11 -18.38
CA PHE A 68 15.84 3.82 -18.42
C PHE A 68 15.04 2.78 -19.22
N PRO A 69 15.71 1.77 -19.78
CA PRO A 69 15.05 0.63 -20.42
C PRO A 69 14.33 -0.27 -19.41
N LEU A 70 14.68 -0.18 -18.12
CA LEU A 70 13.96 -0.80 -17.01
C LEU A 70 13.05 0.24 -16.32
N VAL A 71 11.93 -0.22 -15.78
CA VAL A 71 11.06 0.62 -14.95
C VAL A 71 11.66 0.68 -13.55
N LEU A 72 12.30 1.81 -13.22
CA LEU A 72 12.82 2.07 -11.88
C LEU A 72 11.66 2.34 -10.91
N ILE A 73 11.70 1.70 -9.75
CA ILE A 73 10.68 1.84 -8.70
C ILE A 73 11.16 2.85 -7.66
N ASN A 74 12.35 2.61 -7.12
CA ASN A 74 13.04 3.51 -6.19
C ASN A 74 14.54 3.19 -6.18
N TYR A 75 15.29 4.01 -5.46
CA TYR A 75 16.68 3.76 -5.13
C TYR A 75 16.96 4.23 -3.70
N GLU A 76 17.89 3.57 -3.04
CA GLU A 76 18.45 3.96 -1.75
C GLU A 76 19.95 4.13 -1.92
N MET A 77 20.54 5.12 -1.26
CA MET A 77 21.95 5.42 -1.42
C MET A 77 22.60 5.73 -0.08
N THR A 78 23.85 5.31 0.04
CA THR A 78 24.74 5.60 1.18
C THR A 78 26.05 6.14 0.65
N ASP A 79 26.96 6.45 1.57
CA ASP A 79 28.32 6.88 1.23
C ASP A 79 29.12 5.81 0.45
N ASN A 80 28.69 4.54 0.50
CA ASN A 80 29.46 3.40 -0.02
C ASN A 80 28.76 2.69 -1.19
N PHE A 81 27.45 2.50 -1.10
CA PHE A 81 26.65 1.76 -2.09
C PHE A 81 25.32 2.44 -2.37
N MET A 82 24.84 2.20 -3.58
CA MET A 82 23.51 2.55 -4.05
C MET A 82 22.76 1.28 -4.43
N ALA A 83 21.56 1.10 -3.90
CA ALA A 83 20.63 0.04 -4.23
C ALA A 83 19.53 0.58 -5.13
N ILE A 84 19.45 0.14 -6.38
CA ILE A 84 18.44 0.55 -7.35
C ILE A 84 17.45 -0.60 -7.55
N ARG A 85 16.17 -0.38 -7.25
CA ARG A 85 15.13 -1.39 -7.44
C ARG A 85 14.37 -1.12 -8.74
N ALA A 86 14.32 -2.13 -9.60
CA ALA A 86 13.63 -2.06 -10.88
C ALA A 86 12.64 -3.22 -11.02
N LYS A 87 11.53 -2.98 -11.72
CA LYS A 87 10.52 -4.01 -11.99
C LYS A 87 11.03 -5.03 -12.99
N ASP A 88 10.97 -6.32 -12.65
CA ASP A 88 11.23 -7.39 -13.61
C ASP A 88 10.03 -7.45 -14.57
N THR A 89 10.22 -7.06 -15.82
CA THR A 89 9.17 -7.25 -16.83
C THR A 89 9.30 -8.66 -17.38
N ALA A 90 8.24 -9.47 -17.32
CA ALA A 90 8.26 -10.91 -17.62
C ALA A 90 8.48 -11.28 -19.12
N PHE A 91 9.05 -10.39 -19.94
CA PHE A 91 9.23 -10.58 -21.37
C PHE A 91 10.63 -11.11 -21.74
N SER A 92 10.75 -11.69 -22.93
CA SER A 92 11.99 -12.27 -23.47
C SER A 92 13.13 -11.26 -23.74
N GLY A 93 12.92 -9.95 -23.49
CA GLY A 93 13.90 -8.88 -23.71
C GLY A 93 14.64 -8.39 -22.46
N THR A 94 14.27 -8.88 -21.27
CA THR A 94 14.66 -8.26 -19.99
C THR A 94 16.15 -8.34 -19.69
N ALA A 95 16.84 -9.42 -20.08
CA ALA A 95 18.30 -9.51 -19.90
C ALA A 95 19.06 -8.44 -20.70
N ALA A 96 18.65 -8.16 -21.95
CA ALA A 96 19.26 -7.11 -22.75
C ALA A 96 18.95 -5.70 -22.20
N GLN A 97 17.75 -5.51 -21.64
CA GLN A 97 17.37 -4.27 -20.97
C GLN A 97 18.17 -4.06 -19.67
N MET A 98 18.44 -5.12 -18.90
CA MET A 98 19.31 -5.07 -17.73
C MET A 98 20.74 -4.67 -18.11
N LYS A 99 21.30 -5.27 -19.17
CA LYS A 99 22.61 -4.87 -19.67
C LYS A 99 22.65 -3.40 -20.09
N HIS A 100 21.66 -2.97 -20.88
CA HIS A 100 21.58 -1.60 -21.35
C HIS A 100 21.39 -0.59 -20.20
N PHE A 101 20.60 -0.95 -19.18
CA PHE A 101 20.45 -0.16 -17.97
C PHE A 101 21.78 0.01 -17.23
N LEU A 102 22.53 -1.07 -17.01
CA LEU A 102 23.82 -1.02 -16.32
C LEU A 102 24.89 -0.28 -17.12
N ASP A 103 24.84 -0.34 -18.46
CA ASP A 103 25.72 0.45 -19.32
C ASP A 103 25.46 1.96 -19.17
N ILE A 104 24.20 2.39 -19.23
CA ILE A 104 23.82 3.80 -19.02
C ILE A 104 24.23 4.26 -17.60
N LEU A 105 24.02 3.39 -16.61
CA LEU A 105 24.35 3.71 -15.22
C LEU A 105 25.85 3.90 -15.03
N THR A 106 26.66 2.94 -15.47
CA THR A 106 28.12 2.99 -15.30
C THR A 106 28.75 4.13 -16.10
N GLU A 107 28.23 4.45 -17.29
CA GLU A 107 28.65 5.65 -18.04
C GLU A 107 28.40 6.93 -17.22
N LYS A 108 27.29 7.02 -16.48
CA LYS A 108 27.05 8.16 -15.59
C LYS A 108 27.99 8.19 -14.40
N LEU A 109 28.34 7.04 -13.83
CA LEU A 109 29.30 6.99 -12.72
C LEU A 109 30.69 7.45 -13.16
N ASP A 110 31.10 7.09 -14.39
CA ASP A 110 32.34 7.58 -15.00
C ASP A 110 32.30 9.11 -15.20
N GLU A 111 31.17 9.67 -15.67
CA GLU A 111 31.00 11.13 -15.81
C GLU A 111 31.11 11.89 -14.48
N LEU A 112 30.79 11.22 -13.37
CA LEU A 112 30.85 11.79 -12.02
C LEU A 112 32.21 11.55 -11.33
N ASP A 113 33.22 11.10 -12.09
CA ASP A 113 34.57 10.78 -11.63
C ASP A 113 34.60 9.72 -10.49
N ILE A 114 33.66 8.77 -10.51
CA ILE A 114 33.64 7.66 -9.54
C ILE A 114 34.57 6.55 -10.06
N ASP A 115 35.71 6.37 -9.40
CA ASP A 115 36.68 5.34 -9.78
C ASP A 115 36.15 3.92 -9.44
N PRO A 116 36.04 3.00 -10.43
CA PRO A 116 35.55 1.64 -10.19
C PRO A 116 36.49 0.78 -9.33
N ASP A 117 37.78 1.12 -9.25
CA ASP A 117 38.82 0.35 -8.56
C ASP A 117 39.12 0.91 -7.15
N VAL A 118 38.09 1.38 -6.42
CA VAL A 118 38.23 1.89 -5.05
C VAL A 118 37.62 0.97 -4.01
N CYS A 119 38.25 0.94 -2.85
CA CYS A 119 37.75 0.25 -1.67
C CYS A 119 36.38 0.80 -1.28
N ALA A 120 35.36 -0.07 -1.26
CA ALA A 120 33.98 0.29 -0.95
C ALA A 120 33.76 0.86 0.46
N ILE A 121 34.77 0.81 1.34
CA ILE A 121 34.69 1.32 2.71
C ILE A 121 35.42 2.65 2.89
N CYS A 122 36.60 2.82 2.29
CA CYS A 122 37.44 4.00 2.52
C CYS A 122 37.58 4.90 1.30
N GLY A 123 37.07 4.51 0.13
CA GLY A 123 37.14 5.28 -1.12
C GLY A 123 38.56 5.44 -1.68
N LEU A 124 39.54 4.67 -1.19
CA LEU A 124 40.91 4.67 -1.71
C LEU A 124 41.13 3.52 -2.69
N PRO A 125 42.03 3.64 -3.68
CA PRO A 125 42.29 2.59 -4.66
C PRO A 125 42.56 1.21 -4.04
N ALA A 126 41.89 0.18 -4.55
CA ALA A 126 42.01 -1.21 -4.13
C ALA A 126 41.92 -2.15 -5.34
N ASP A 127 42.83 -3.11 -5.41
CA ASP A 127 42.93 -4.10 -6.48
C ASP A 127 42.26 -5.44 -6.12
N HIS A 128 42.03 -5.69 -4.83
CA HIS A 128 41.41 -6.91 -4.35
C HIS A 128 39.88 -6.85 -4.37
N ARG A 129 39.24 -7.82 -5.03
CA ARG A 129 37.79 -8.04 -5.03
C ARG A 129 37.39 -9.12 -4.04
N ALA A 130 36.29 -8.89 -3.33
CA ALA A 130 35.70 -9.88 -2.43
C ALA A 130 34.18 -9.68 -2.32
N LEU A 131 33.49 -10.69 -1.81
CA LEU A 131 32.12 -10.53 -1.32
C LEU A 131 32.19 -10.01 0.12
N TYR A 132 31.78 -8.77 0.33
CA TYR A 132 31.71 -8.14 1.64
C TYR A 132 30.24 -7.95 2.00
N VAL A 133 29.77 -8.69 3.01
CA VAL A 133 28.41 -8.54 3.54
C VAL A 133 27.35 -8.70 2.43
N GLY A 134 27.50 -9.75 1.62
CA GLY A 134 26.61 -10.04 0.49
C GLY A 134 26.79 -9.15 -0.75
N LEU A 135 27.70 -8.16 -0.71
CA LEU A 135 27.97 -7.23 -1.82
C LEU A 135 29.34 -7.49 -2.44
N PHE A 136 29.38 -7.61 -3.76
CA PHE A 136 30.62 -7.79 -4.51
C PHE A 136 31.29 -6.45 -4.74
N CYS A 137 32.52 -6.28 -4.23
CA CYS A 137 33.22 -5.00 -4.30
C CYS A 137 34.74 -5.13 -4.22
N HIS A 138 35.44 -4.03 -4.49
CA HIS A 138 36.84 -3.86 -4.16
C HIS A 138 36.97 -3.50 -2.67
N ILE A 139 37.88 -4.15 -1.95
CA ILE A 139 38.09 -3.91 -0.51
C ILE A 139 39.52 -4.24 -0.08
N HIS A 140 40.11 -3.40 0.78
CA HIS A 140 41.38 -3.74 1.43
C HIS A 140 41.18 -4.78 2.53
N ALA A 141 42.15 -5.67 2.72
CA ALA A 141 42.17 -6.61 3.84
C ALA A 141 41.94 -5.92 5.20
N ASP A 142 42.55 -4.75 5.41
CA ASP A 142 42.39 -3.99 6.67
C ASP A 142 41.03 -3.28 6.81
N CYS A 143 40.25 -3.18 5.73
CA CYS A 143 38.93 -2.54 5.74
C CYS A 143 37.79 -3.55 5.97
N ILE A 144 38.04 -4.86 5.84
CA ILE A 144 37.02 -5.91 5.98
C ILE A 144 36.39 -5.98 7.38
N HIS A 145 37.07 -5.46 8.40
CA HIS A 145 36.58 -5.47 9.79
C HIS A 145 35.95 -4.14 10.21
N LYS A 146 35.89 -3.16 9.31
CA LYS A 146 35.27 -1.85 9.58
C LYS A 146 33.78 -1.91 9.31
N VAL A 147 33.03 -1.00 9.93
CA VAL A 147 31.58 -0.95 9.85
C VAL A 147 31.15 -0.58 8.42
N GLY A 148 30.60 -1.55 7.71
CA GLY A 148 29.78 -1.36 6.52
C GLY A 148 28.35 -1.84 6.78
N ILE A 149 27.38 -1.31 6.04
CA ILE A 149 25.95 -1.61 6.20
C ILE A 149 25.61 -2.89 5.40
N ASP A 150 24.99 -3.87 6.06
CA ASP A 150 24.45 -5.09 5.44
C ASP A 150 23.07 -4.81 4.85
N PHE A 151 22.96 -4.73 3.52
CA PHE A 151 21.67 -4.52 2.83
C PHE A 151 20.92 -5.82 2.55
N THR A 152 21.52 -6.97 2.82
CA THR A 152 20.96 -8.29 2.49
C THR A 152 20.33 -8.98 3.71
N ASN A 153 20.62 -8.51 4.93
CA ASN A 153 20.13 -9.13 6.15
C ASN A 153 19.51 -8.14 7.16
N PRO A 154 18.18 -8.08 7.29
CA PRO A 154 17.52 -7.23 8.29
C PRO A 154 17.68 -7.72 9.75
N LYS A 155 18.36 -8.85 10.01
CA LYS A 155 18.51 -9.47 11.34
C LYS A 155 19.95 -9.62 11.84
N ARG A 156 20.97 -9.08 11.15
CA ARG A 156 22.36 -9.13 11.63
C ARG A 156 22.85 -7.75 12.05
N ASP A 157 22.93 -7.54 13.36
CA ASP A 157 23.69 -6.45 13.96
C ASP A 157 25.19 -6.77 13.79
N VAL A 158 25.91 -5.95 13.00
CA VAL A 158 27.32 -6.14 12.58
C VAL A 158 28.29 -6.18 13.79
N HIS A 159 27.78 -5.96 15.00
CA HIS A 159 28.56 -5.94 16.23
C HIS A 159 28.82 -7.30 16.90
N SER A 160 28.22 -8.40 16.46
CA SER A 160 28.22 -9.62 17.29
C SER A 160 29.14 -10.78 16.88
N ASN A 161 29.77 -10.82 15.70
CA ASN A 161 30.73 -11.88 15.36
C ASN A 161 31.82 -11.40 14.41
N ALA A 162 33.07 -11.73 14.73
CA ALA A 162 34.18 -11.59 13.79
C ALA A 162 33.84 -12.37 12.51
N VAL A 163 33.86 -11.69 11.36
CA VAL A 163 33.76 -12.31 10.03
C VAL A 163 34.83 -13.39 9.97
N SER A 164 34.43 -14.66 9.89
CA SER A 164 35.39 -15.77 9.92
C SER A 164 36.16 -15.81 8.60
N GLU A 165 37.43 -16.20 8.62
CA GLU A 165 38.24 -16.42 7.40
C GLU A 165 37.57 -17.38 6.39
N MET A 166 36.57 -18.16 6.79
CA MET A 166 35.79 -19.05 5.89
C MET A 166 34.76 -18.32 5.00
N GLU A 167 34.35 -17.08 5.30
CA GLU A 167 33.42 -16.30 4.43
C GLU A 167 34.15 -15.49 3.34
N LEU A 168 35.50 -15.55 3.30
CA LEU A 168 36.32 -14.97 2.24
C LEU A 168 36.33 -15.87 1.00
N LEU A 169 35.34 -15.70 0.12
CA LEU A 169 35.42 -16.21 -1.24
C LEU A 169 36.39 -15.33 -2.05
N LEU A 170 37.67 -15.72 -2.07
CA LEU A 170 38.63 -15.22 -3.05
C LEU A 170 38.22 -15.74 -4.44
N LEU A 171 37.73 -14.84 -5.28
CA LEU A 171 37.45 -15.15 -6.68
C LEU A 171 38.77 -15.10 -7.44
N ASN A 172 39.35 -16.27 -7.73
CA ASN A 172 40.52 -16.35 -8.59
C ASN A 172 40.13 -16.03 -10.04
N ASP A 173 40.75 -15.00 -10.61
CA ASP A 173 40.81 -14.78 -12.05
C ASP A 173 41.61 -15.93 -12.69
N ALA A 174 40.93 -16.85 -13.36
CA ALA A 174 41.58 -17.95 -14.07
C ALA A 174 41.76 -17.62 -15.56
N ASN A 175 42.92 -17.05 -15.91
CA ASN A 175 43.77 -17.56 -17.00
C ASN A 175 45.06 -16.73 -17.13
N ASP A 176 46.16 -17.21 -16.56
CA ASP A 176 47.36 -17.42 -17.35
C ASP A 176 48.33 -18.43 -16.68
N ALA A 177 48.64 -19.46 -17.48
CA ALA A 177 49.82 -20.32 -17.54
C ALA A 177 50.53 -20.87 -16.27
N LEU A 178 50.64 -22.20 -16.28
CA LEU A 178 51.56 -23.08 -15.55
C LEU A 178 53.05 -22.64 -15.55
N ALA A 179 53.66 -22.66 -14.36
CA ALA A 179 55.07 -22.97 -13.99
C ALA A 179 55.29 -22.45 -12.55
N ASP A 180 55.96 -23.06 -11.57
CA ASP A 180 56.76 -24.28 -11.44
C ASP A 180 56.84 -24.63 -9.93
N GLU A 181 57.33 -25.83 -9.65
CA GLU A 181 57.49 -26.48 -8.35
C GLU A 181 58.40 -25.76 -7.32
N GLU A 182 58.20 -26.17 -6.05
CA GLU A 182 58.99 -26.00 -4.83
C GLU A 182 60.41 -25.40 -4.94
N LEU A 183 60.72 -24.41 -4.10
CA LEU A 183 62.07 -24.25 -3.53
C LEU A 183 62.02 -23.83 -2.04
N PRO A 184 63.08 -24.18 -1.28
CA PRO A 184 63.09 -24.34 0.16
C PRO A 184 63.75 -23.15 0.87
N GLU A 185 63.84 -23.26 2.20
CA GLU A 185 64.58 -22.37 3.11
C GLU A 185 65.92 -21.84 2.52
N GLU A 186 66.21 -20.55 2.77
CA GLU A 186 67.43 -19.80 2.36
C GLU A 186 68.78 -20.48 2.74
N PRO A 187 69.96 -19.89 2.42
CA PRO A 187 70.54 -19.46 1.13
C PRO A 187 71.90 -20.19 0.85
N SER A 188 72.43 -20.13 -0.38
CA SER A 188 73.87 -19.81 -0.70
C SER A 188 74.32 -20.11 -2.15
N LEU A 189 74.95 -19.08 -2.76
CA LEU A 189 76.08 -19.06 -3.72
C LEU A 189 75.97 -19.57 -5.19
N ASP A 190 76.23 -18.62 -6.09
CA ASP A 190 77.02 -18.61 -7.36
C ASP A 190 76.58 -19.27 -8.71
N GLU A 191 76.60 -18.39 -9.73
CA GLU A 191 77.07 -18.49 -11.15
C GLU A 191 76.38 -19.34 -12.27
N ASN A 192 75.90 -18.59 -13.29
CA ASN A 192 76.04 -18.74 -14.77
C ASN A 192 75.39 -19.88 -15.62
N ALA A 193 74.58 -19.43 -16.60
CA ALA A 193 74.56 -19.73 -18.07
C ALA A 193 73.73 -20.89 -18.72
N ASP A 194 72.82 -20.44 -19.62
CA ASP A 194 72.50 -20.88 -21.01
C ASP A 194 71.87 -22.25 -21.41
N SER A 195 70.64 -22.14 -21.96
CA SER A 195 70.21 -22.54 -23.33
C SER A 195 69.45 -23.87 -23.66
N LEU A 196 68.29 -23.68 -24.33
CA LEU A 196 67.73 -24.34 -25.55
C LEU A 196 67.00 -25.73 -25.55
N SER A 197 65.70 -25.64 -25.92
CA SER A 197 64.97 -26.35 -27.02
C SER A 197 64.30 -27.73 -26.84
N GLY A 198 63.00 -27.82 -27.24
CA GLY A 198 62.58 -28.73 -28.33
C GLY A 198 61.52 -29.85 -28.11
N SER A 199 60.25 -29.56 -28.44
CA SER A 199 59.31 -30.32 -29.31
C SER A 199 58.59 -31.65 -28.91
N ASN A 200 57.26 -31.65 -29.20
CA ASN A 200 56.44 -32.58 -30.03
C ASN A 200 55.59 -33.77 -29.47
N THR A 201 54.31 -33.75 -29.94
CA THR A 201 53.38 -34.82 -30.41
C THR A 201 52.63 -35.73 -29.40
N VAL A 202 51.27 -35.67 -29.32
CA VAL A 202 50.17 -36.39 -30.04
C VAL A 202 49.90 -37.83 -29.53
N GLU A 203 48.66 -38.15 -29.07
CA GLU A 203 47.68 -39.15 -29.63
C GLU A 203 46.66 -39.75 -28.61
N SER A 204 45.37 -39.79 -29.02
CA SER A 204 44.26 -40.76 -28.80
C SER A 204 43.80 -41.32 -27.42
N ALA A 205 42.46 -41.41 -27.29
CA ALA A 205 41.63 -42.02 -26.22
C ALA A 205 41.62 -43.58 -26.20
N PRO A 206 41.08 -44.25 -25.14
CA PRO A 206 39.68 -44.74 -25.20
C PRO A 206 38.90 -44.91 -23.85
N LEU A 207 37.62 -45.29 -24.00
CA LEU A 207 36.51 -45.61 -23.07
C LEU A 207 36.75 -46.77 -22.06
N ILE A 208 36.07 -46.76 -20.88
CA ILE A 208 35.59 -47.93 -20.10
C ILE A 208 34.32 -47.58 -19.26
N GLU A 209 33.34 -48.51 -19.23
CA GLU A 209 32.13 -48.59 -18.40
C GLU A 209 32.40 -49.10 -16.96
N ASP A 210 31.59 -48.74 -15.95
CA ASP A 210 30.81 -49.72 -15.15
C ASP A 210 29.98 -49.11 -14.01
N SER A 211 28.87 -49.79 -13.74
CA SER A 211 27.75 -49.53 -12.82
C SER A 211 28.00 -49.81 -11.33
N ASN A 212 27.20 -49.22 -10.43
CA ASN A 212 26.74 -49.89 -9.20
C ASN A 212 25.39 -49.34 -8.68
N ILE A 213 24.51 -50.28 -8.34
CA ILE A 213 23.16 -50.14 -7.77
C ILE A 213 23.20 -50.65 -6.32
N ILE A 214 22.53 -49.98 -5.36
CA ILE A 214 21.92 -50.63 -4.18
C ILE A 214 20.57 -49.95 -3.85
N SER A 215 19.54 -50.77 -3.63
CA SER A 215 18.20 -50.42 -3.12
C SER A 215 18.01 -50.89 -1.67
N ALA A 216 17.03 -50.34 -0.95
CA ALA A 216 16.34 -51.03 0.15
C ALA A 216 14.93 -50.43 0.41
N THR A 217 14.03 -51.29 0.88
CA THR A 217 12.57 -51.28 0.73
C THR A 217 11.83 -51.00 2.06
N ALA A 218 10.53 -50.66 1.94
CA ALA A 218 9.55 -50.34 2.98
C ALA A 218 9.12 -51.48 3.96
N VAL A 219 8.54 -51.08 5.12
CA VAL A 219 7.54 -51.85 5.92
C VAL A 219 6.53 -50.88 6.58
N THR A 220 5.29 -51.35 6.71
CA THR A 220 4.00 -50.67 6.96
C THR A 220 3.49 -50.62 8.42
N SER A 221 2.48 -49.74 8.64
CA SER A 221 1.29 -49.84 9.54
C SER A 221 1.32 -49.27 10.97
N GLY A 222 0.32 -48.45 11.29
CA GLY A 222 -0.08 -48.01 12.64
C GLY A 222 -1.07 -46.84 12.62
N VAL A 223 -2.30 -47.06 13.10
CA VAL A 223 -3.51 -46.23 12.99
C VAL A 223 -3.90 -45.62 14.36
N VAL A 224 -4.32 -44.33 14.33
CA VAL A 224 -5.31 -43.58 15.16
C VAL A 224 -5.13 -43.45 16.68
N THR A 225 -5.24 -42.21 17.17
CA THR A 225 -6.14 -41.82 18.29
C THR A 225 -6.44 -40.32 18.26
N THR A 226 -7.69 -39.97 17.96
CA THR A 226 -8.35 -38.69 18.27
C THR A 226 -9.21 -38.89 19.53
N LEU A 227 -9.23 -37.90 20.42
CA LEU A 227 -10.06 -37.91 21.63
C LEU A 227 -11.35 -37.10 21.39
N PRO A 228 -12.54 -37.61 21.79
CA PRO A 228 -13.81 -36.89 21.69
C PRO A 228 -14.16 -36.20 23.01
N PHE A 229 -14.87 -35.07 22.95
CA PHE A 229 -15.70 -34.58 24.06
C PHE A 229 -17.15 -34.53 23.61
N SER A 230 -18.00 -34.99 24.53
CA SER A 230 -19.39 -35.43 24.36
C SER A 230 -20.41 -34.35 24.68
N ASP A 231 -21.48 -34.30 23.89
CA ASP A 231 -22.79 -33.75 24.28
C ASP A 231 -23.54 -34.77 25.15
N GLU A 232 -24.11 -34.32 26.27
CA GLU A 232 -25.34 -34.91 26.84
C GLU A 232 -26.26 -33.81 27.40
N ILE A 233 -27.53 -33.96 27.06
CA ILE A 233 -28.70 -33.13 27.34
C ILE A 233 -29.36 -33.61 28.65
N ASP A 234 -29.95 -32.71 29.44
CA ASP A 234 -31.00 -33.07 30.42
C ASP A 234 -32.25 -32.18 30.22
N PRO A 235 -33.45 -32.76 29.95
CA PRO A 235 -34.68 -32.03 29.69
C PRO A 235 -35.63 -32.06 30.91
N SER A 236 -36.10 -30.90 31.38
CA SER A 236 -37.33 -30.85 32.18
C SER A 236 -38.01 -29.48 32.18
N SER A 237 -39.14 -29.37 31.48
CA SER A 237 -40.45 -28.90 31.99
C SER A 237 -41.28 -28.20 30.90
N THR A 238 -42.42 -28.80 30.55
CA THR A 238 -43.53 -28.26 29.75
C THR A 238 -44.78 -28.13 30.67
N PRO A 239 -45.91 -27.54 30.23
CA PRO A 239 -46.15 -26.15 29.85
C PRO A 239 -47.40 -25.58 30.59
N SER A 240 -47.72 -24.30 30.44
CA SER A 240 -49.10 -23.81 30.62
C SER A 240 -49.42 -22.62 29.73
N ASP A 241 -50.22 -22.93 28.71
CA ASP A 241 -51.20 -22.17 27.94
C ASP A 241 -51.36 -20.64 28.15
N GLY A 242 -51.32 -19.94 27.00
CA GLY A 242 -52.42 -19.06 26.57
C GLY A 242 -52.15 -17.56 26.57
N GLU A 243 -51.88 -16.96 25.41
CA GLU A 243 -52.77 -15.99 24.72
C GLU A 243 -52.06 -15.37 23.48
N GLU A 244 -52.88 -14.98 22.50
CA GLU A 244 -52.53 -14.65 21.12
C GLU A 244 -51.95 -13.24 20.90
N ALA A 245 -51.14 -13.13 19.82
CA ALA A 245 -50.91 -11.98 18.94
C ALA A 245 -50.06 -10.78 19.42
N ASP A 246 -48.87 -10.59 18.81
CA ASP A 246 -48.64 -9.50 17.84
C ASP A 246 -47.37 -9.79 17.00
N ASP A 247 -47.41 -9.39 15.74
CA ASP A 247 -46.43 -9.63 14.68
C ASP A 247 -45.55 -8.39 14.50
N SER A 248 -44.29 -8.47 14.94
CA SER A 248 -43.24 -7.55 14.50
C SER A 248 -41.90 -8.29 14.57
N SER A 249 -41.30 -8.47 13.41
CA SER A 249 -40.00 -9.12 13.22
C SER A 249 -38.89 -8.15 13.60
N GLU A 250 -38.30 -8.36 14.78
CA GLU A 250 -37.00 -7.80 15.13
C GLU A 250 -35.90 -8.55 14.35
N GLU A 251 -35.11 -7.79 13.60
CA GLU A 251 -33.90 -8.26 12.92
C GLU A 251 -32.84 -8.74 13.95
N PRO A 252 -32.08 -9.81 13.65
CA PRO A 252 -31.07 -10.31 14.57
C PRO A 252 -29.82 -9.43 14.51
N THR A 253 -29.48 -8.80 15.63
CA THR A 253 -28.23 -8.05 15.83
C THR A 253 -27.05 -9.00 16.08
N PRO A 254 -25.88 -8.79 15.44
CA PRO A 254 -24.67 -9.56 15.77
C PRO A 254 -24.10 -9.06 17.10
N SER A 255 -23.84 -9.99 18.01
CA SER A 255 -23.35 -9.70 19.36
C SER A 255 -21.88 -9.21 19.37
N GLY A 256 -21.71 -7.90 19.42
CA GLY A 256 -20.56 -7.17 19.95
C GLY A 256 -21.11 -5.96 20.70
N LYS A 257 -20.60 -5.60 21.87
CA LYS A 257 -21.15 -4.50 22.68
C LYS A 257 -21.23 -3.20 21.86
N ASN A 258 -22.38 -2.52 21.90
CA ASN A 258 -22.63 -1.23 21.25
C ASN A 258 -21.61 -0.17 21.73
N ASP A 259 -20.55 0.05 20.95
CA ASP A 259 -19.57 1.13 21.08
C ASP A 259 -19.95 2.34 20.21
N THR A 260 -21.25 2.60 20.00
CA THR A 260 -21.69 3.83 19.32
C THR A 260 -21.62 5.01 20.29
N PRO A 261 -20.88 6.10 19.96
CA PRO A 261 -20.79 7.26 20.84
C PRO A 261 -22.16 7.89 21.07
N GLU A 262 -22.37 8.47 22.25
CA GLU A 262 -23.62 9.14 22.57
C GLU A 262 -23.86 10.34 21.62
N PRO A 263 -25.08 10.46 21.03
CA PRO A 263 -25.46 11.62 20.23
C PRO A 263 -25.29 12.92 20.99
N VAL A 264 -24.77 13.94 20.31
CA VAL A 264 -24.66 15.29 20.89
C VAL A 264 -26.05 15.94 20.87
N PRO A 265 -26.54 16.49 21.98
CA PRO A 265 -27.85 17.16 22.00
C PRO A 265 -27.90 18.33 21.01
N GLU A 266 -29.03 18.49 20.30
CA GLU A 266 -29.21 19.53 19.29
C GLU A 266 -29.00 20.96 19.86
N GLU A 267 -29.48 21.23 21.08
CA GLU A 267 -29.22 22.49 21.78
C GLU A 267 -27.72 22.75 21.95
N ARG A 268 -26.94 21.70 22.24
CA ARG A 268 -25.48 21.83 22.39
C ARG A 268 -24.79 22.09 21.05
N LEU A 269 -25.25 21.48 19.96
CA LEU A 269 -24.75 21.78 18.62
C LEU A 269 -25.02 23.24 18.24
N LEU A 270 -26.20 23.77 18.56
CA LEU A 270 -26.54 25.18 18.35
C LEU A 270 -25.65 26.12 19.17
N GLU A 271 -25.38 25.80 20.44
CA GLU A 271 -24.43 26.56 21.28
C GLU A 271 -23.01 26.55 20.71
N LEU A 272 -22.55 25.40 20.19
CA LEU A 272 -21.23 25.28 19.56
C LEU A 272 -21.15 26.06 18.24
N ALA A 273 -22.25 26.15 17.49
CA ALA A 273 -22.34 26.92 16.27
C ALA A 273 -22.40 28.44 16.50
N GLU A 274 -22.89 28.90 17.65
CA GLU A 274 -23.12 30.31 17.98
C GLU A 274 -21.93 31.24 17.64
N PRO A 275 -20.66 30.91 18.00
CA PRO A 275 -19.51 31.76 17.69
C PRO A 275 -19.25 31.94 16.18
N PHE A 276 -19.77 31.03 15.35
CA PHE A 276 -19.61 31.03 13.90
C PHE A 276 -20.81 31.60 13.15
N MET A 277 -21.96 31.78 13.81
CA MET A 277 -23.17 32.39 13.21
C MET A 277 -22.91 33.76 12.54
N PRO A 278 -22.05 34.66 13.07
CA PRO A 278 -21.72 35.91 12.38
C PRO A 278 -21.05 35.72 11.01
N TYR A 279 -20.49 34.54 10.74
CA TYR A 279 -19.84 34.19 9.48
C TYR A 279 -20.75 33.36 8.55
N GLU A 280 -21.96 32.97 8.97
CA GLU A 280 -22.84 32.05 8.23
C GLU A 280 -23.04 32.48 6.77
N GLU A 281 -23.39 33.74 6.53
CA GLU A 281 -23.65 34.23 5.17
C GLU A 281 -22.41 34.15 4.27
N ALA A 282 -21.24 34.53 4.80
CA ALA A 282 -19.99 34.44 4.06
C ALA A 282 -19.57 32.98 3.82
N PHE A 283 -19.74 32.12 4.83
CA PHE A 283 -19.48 30.68 4.74
C PHE A 283 -20.34 30.03 3.66
N LEU A 284 -21.65 30.29 3.65
CA LEU A 284 -22.56 29.73 2.66
C LEU A 284 -22.28 30.26 1.25
N SER A 285 -21.89 31.53 1.13
CA SER A 285 -21.47 32.10 -0.17
C SER A 285 -20.21 31.43 -0.71
N ASP A 286 -19.22 31.19 0.14
CA ASP A 286 -17.98 30.52 -0.24
C ASP A 286 -18.24 29.05 -0.57
N LEU A 287 -19.07 28.38 0.21
CA LEU A 287 -19.48 26.99 -0.03
C LEU A 287 -20.24 26.85 -1.35
N ALA A 288 -21.19 27.75 -1.63
CA ALA A 288 -21.92 27.75 -2.90
C ALA A 288 -20.97 27.88 -4.11
N ALA A 289 -19.92 28.71 -3.99
CA ALA A 289 -18.91 28.85 -5.04
C ALA A 289 -18.08 27.58 -5.25
N LEU A 290 -17.75 26.82 -4.19
CA LEU A 290 -17.07 25.53 -4.31
C LEU A 290 -17.99 24.42 -4.84
N ILE A 291 -19.25 24.37 -4.37
CA ILE A 291 -20.24 23.37 -4.83
C ILE A 291 -20.54 23.53 -6.33
N ALA A 292 -20.55 24.77 -6.83
CA ALA A 292 -20.69 25.08 -8.26
C ALA A 292 -19.57 24.54 -9.15
N ILE A 293 -18.47 24.02 -8.58
CA ILE A 293 -17.36 23.42 -9.31
C ILE A 293 -17.52 21.89 -9.25
N PRO A 294 -17.87 21.23 -10.37
CA PRO A 294 -17.93 19.77 -10.43
C PRO A 294 -16.53 19.15 -10.47
N SER A 295 -15.81 19.26 -9.35
CA SER A 295 -14.43 18.79 -9.12
C SER A 295 -14.32 17.27 -9.02
N VAL A 296 -15.00 16.56 -9.91
CA VAL A 296 -14.81 15.13 -10.15
C VAL A 296 -13.48 14.92 -10.86
N GLN A 297 -12.77 13.82 -10.58
CA GLN A 297 -11.56 13.49 -11.33
C GLN A 297 -11.85 13.50 -12.85
N GLY A 298 -11.11 14.37 -13.53
CA GLY A 298 -11.17 14.54 -14.97
C GLY A 298 -9.99 13.88 -15.67
N LYS A 299 -9.89 14.13 -16.97
CA LYS A 299 -8.75 13.74 -17.77
C LYS A 299 -7.53 14.60 -17.39
N GLU A 300 -6.37 13.98 -17.28
CA GLU A 300 -5.09 14.66 -17.13
C GLU A 300 -4.85 15.65 -18.29
N GLU A 301 -4.52 16.90 -17.93
CA GLU A 301 -4.20 17.98 -18.86
C GLU A 301 -2.98 18.77 -18.36
N GLU A 302 -2.39 19.58 -19.25
CA GLU A 302 -1.21 20.39 -18.91
C GLU A 302 -1.50 21.33 -17.73
N GLY A 303 -0.75 21.15 -16.64
CA GLY A 303 -0.94 21.90 -15.39
C GLY A 303 -2.26 21.62 -14.69
N ALA A 304 -2.95 20.52 -15.00
CA ALA A 304 -4.16 20.03 -14.34
C ALA A 304 -4.12 18.49 -14.26
N PRO A 305 -3.29 17.91 -13.37
CA PRO A 305 -3.01 16.47 -13.37
C PRO A 305 -4.23 15.59 -13.15
N PHE A 306 -5.22 16.08 -12.38
CA PHE A 306 -6.48 15.39 -12.13
C PHE A 306 -7.67 16.01 -12.87
N GLY A 307 -7.41 16.87 -13.87
CA GLY A 307 -8.41 17.58 -14.66
C GLY A 307 -8.67 19.02 -14.22
N GLN A 308 -9.35 19.77 -15.10
CA GLN A 308 -9.55 21.21 -14.93
C GLN A 308 -10.44 21.59 -13.75
N GLU A 309 -11.44 20.76 -13.42
CA GLU A 309 -12.39 21.07 -12.35
C GLU A 309 -11.79 20.91 -10.94
N PRO A 310 -11.05 19.82 -10.61
CA PRO A 310 -10.30 19.74 -9.35
C PRO A 310 -9.29 20.88 -9.19
N LYS A 311 -8.56 21.23 -10.26
CA LYS A 311 -7.69 22.41 -10.28
C LYS A 311 -8.47 23.70 -9.97
N ARG A 312 -9.61 23.93 -10.62
CA ARG A 312 -10.41 25.14 -10.41
C ARG A 312 -10.92 25.23 -8.97
N ALA A 313 -11.30 24.10 -8.36
CA ALA A 313 -11.69 24.06 -6.95
C ALA A 313 -10.53 24.47 -6.04
N LEU A 314 -9.33 23.95 -6.29
CA LEU A 314 -8.11 24.33 -5.57
C LEU A 314 -7.80 25.82 -5.69
N GLU A 315 -7.74 26.36 -6.91
CA GLU A 315 -7.47 27.79 -7.14
C GLU A 315 -8.52 28.69 -6.47
N THR A 316 -9.79 28.28 -6.52
CA THR A 316 -10.91 28.99 -5.88
C THR A 316 -10.74 29.00 -4.36
N PHE A 317 -10.45 27.85 -3.76
CA PHE A 317 -10.23 27.73 -2.32
C PHE A 317 -9.03 28.55 -1.85
N LEU A 318 -7.89 28.47 -2.55
CA LEU A 318 -6.70 29.25 -2.21
C LEU A 318 -6.96 30.76 -2.33
N SER A 319 -7.75 31.19 -3.32
CA SER A 319 -8.16 32.59 -3.45
C SER A 319 -9.05 33.05 -2.28
N MET A 320 -9.93 32.18 -1.77
CA MET A 320 -10.74 32.47 -0.58
C MET A 320 -9.85 32.63 0.66
N ALA A 321 -8.88 31.73 0.86
CA ALA A 321 -7.94 31.80 1.95
C ALA A 321 -7.04 33.05 1.88
N GLU A 322 -6.55 33.41 0.70
CA GLU A 322 -5.77 34.64 0.50
C GLU A 322 -6.60 35.89 0.83
N ARG A 323 -7.86 35.94 0.39
CA ARG A 323 -8.81 37.02 0.75
C ARG A 323 -9.01 37.14 2.26
N MET A 324 -8.90 36.05 3.00
CA MET A 324 -8.95 36.01 4.46
C MET A 324 -7.62 36.35 5.14
N GLY A 325 -6.56 36.60 4.36
CA GLY A 325 -5.25 37.04 4.82
C GLY A 325 -4.30 35.90 5.20
N PHE A 326 -4.56 34.67 4.76
CA PHE A 326 -3.63 33.55 4.93
C PHE A 326 -2.49 33.61 3.91
N HIS A 327 -1.33 33.05 4.28
CA HIS A 327 -0.31 32.73 3.29
C HIS A 327 -0.76 31.48 2.54
N THR A 328 -0.80 31.52 1.22
CA THR A 328 -1.28 30.41 0.40
C THR A 328 -0.22 29.91 -0.57
N VAL A 329 -0.19 28.59 -0.76
CA VAL A 329 0.72 27.93 -1.70
C VAL A 329 -0.08 26.93 -2.52
N ASN A 330 0.17 26.93 -3.83
CA ASN A 330 -0.29 25.92 -4.76
C ASN A 330 0.89 24.98 -5.06
N VAL A 331 0.69 23.69 -4.83
CA VAL A 331 1.67 22.63 -5.05
C VAL A 331 1.27 21.91 -6.32
N ASP A 332 1.86 22.34 -7.44
CA ASP A 332 1.74 21.75 -8.78
C ASP A 332 0.29 21.49 -9.28
N ASN A 333 -0.69 22.21 -8.73
CA ASN A 333 -2.13 22.02 -8.97
C ASN A 333 -2.68 20.64 -8.57
N VAL A 334 -1.95 19.90 -7.72
CA VAL A 334 -2.40 18.64 -7.14
C VAL A 334 -2.85 18.80 -5.69
N ALA A 335 -2.26 19.77 -4.99
CA ALA A 335 -2.60 20.14 -3.63
C ALA A 335 -2.30 21.62 -3.41
N GLY A 336 -2.71 22.15 -2.27
CA GLY A 336 -2.29 23.47 -1.82
C GLY A 336 -2.54 23.63 -0.34
N TYR A 337 -2.17 24.78 0.20
CA TYR A 337 -2.44 25.06 1.60
C TYR A 337 -2.64 26.53 1.91
N ALA A 338 -3.36 26.78 2.99
CA ALA A 338 -3.44 28.06 3.69
C ALA A 338 -2.70 27.95 5.03
N GLU A 339 -1.87 28.94 5.37
CA GLU A 339 -1.03 28.92 6.56
C GLU A 339 -1.16 30.21 7.39
N MET A 340 -1.08 30.05 8.71
CA MET A 340 -0.95 31.14 9.69
C MET A 340 0.02 30.77 10.82
N GLY A 341 0.37 31.78 11.63
CA GLY A 341 1.23 31.62 12.79
C GLY A 341 2.71 31.67 12.44
N SER A 342 3.53 31.27 13.39
CA SER A 342 5.00 31.28 13.29
C SER A 342 5.56 30.14 14.13
N GLY A 343 6.74 29.65 13.79
CA GLY A 343 7.39 28.55 14.51
C GLY A 343 8.08 27.60 13.53
N ASP A 344 9.01 26.80 14.04
CA ASP A 344 9.79 25.87 13.21
C ASP A 344 8.95 24.64 12.82
N GLU A 345 8.03 24.21 13.68
CA GLU A 345 7.12 23.08 13.45
C GLU A 345 5.72 23.55 12.99
N MET A 346 4.98 22.64 12.36
CA MET A 346 3.65 22.88 11.81
C MET A 346 2.65 21.79 12.24
N VAL A 347 1.45 22.22 12.65
CA VAL A 347 0.28 21.32 12.83
C VAL A 347 -0.72 21.55 11.71
N ALA A 348 -1.41 20.49 11.30
CA ALA A 348 -2.29 20.55 10.14
C ALA A 348 -3.74 20.14 10.41
N CYS A 349 -4.66 20.74 9.68
CA CYS A 349 -5.85 20.03 9.22
C CYS A 349 -5.70 19.73 7.72
N VAL A 350 -6.14 18.55 7.29
CA VAL A 350 -5.98 18.05 5.93
C VAL A 350 -7.36 17.75 5.36
N CYS A 351 -7.71 18.29 4.20
CA CYS A 351 -9.04 18.20 3.61
C CYS A 351 -8.94 17.95 2.09
N HIS A 352 -10.03 17.59 1.42
CA HIS A 352 -10.07 17.52 -0.05
C HIS A 352 -11.11 18.44 -0.68
N LEU A 353 -10.90 18.69 -1.97
CA LEU A 353 -11.77 19.52 -2.80
C LEU A 353 -12.33 18.76 -3.99
N ASP A 354 -11.76 17.60 -4.34
CA ASP A 354 -12.38 16.69 -5.29
C ASP A 354 -13.58 15.95 -4.67
N VAL A 355 -14.48 15.49 -5.52
CA VAL A 355 -15.73 14.83 -5.11
C VAL A 355 -16.02 13.66 -6.03
N VAL A 356 -16.75 12.65 -5.54
CA VAL A 356 -17.30 11.60 -6.41
C VAL A 356 -18.31 12.15 -7.43
N PRO A 357 -18.51 11.46 -8.58
CA PRO A 357 -19.60 11.77 -9.49
C PRO A 357 -20.96 11.87 -8.78
N ALA A 358 -21.82 12.79 -9.23
CA ALA A 358 -23.15 12.95 -8.63
C ALA A 358 -24.03 11.70 -8.81
N GLY A 359 -23.88 10.96 -9.91
CA GLY A 359 -24.73 9.82 -10.23
C GLY A 359 -26.18 10.23 -10.54
N SER A 360 -27.12 9.31 -10.32
CA SER A 360 -28.56 9.52 -10.53
C SER A 360 -29.33 9.60 -9.21
N GLY A 361 -30.55 10.15 -9.22
CA GLY A 361 -31.43 10.17 -8.04
C GLY A 361 -31.45 11.49 -7.25
N TRP A 362 -30.81 12.53 -7.78
CA TRP A 362 -30.88 13.88 -7.23
C TRP A 362 -32.24 14.53 -7.51
N ASN A 363 -32.81 15.15 -6.49
CA ASN A 363 -34.06 15.92 -6.59
C ASN A 363 -33.83 17.35 -7.12
N GLN A 364 -32.57 17.79 -7.14
CA GLN A 364 -32.11 19.14 -7.49
C GLN A 364 -30.77 19.05 -8.24
N ASP A 365 -30.25 20.18 -8.73
CA ASP A 365 -28.90 20.20 -9.32
C ASP A 365 -27.85 19.90 -8.23
N PRO A 366 -27.03 18.84 -8.36
CA PRO A 366 -25.97 18.52 -7.41
C PRO A 366 -24.90 19.62 -7.29
N TRP A 367 -24.76 20.47 -8.31
CA TRP A 367 -23.77 21.53 -8.39
C TRP A 367 -24.33 22.90 -7.99
N GLU A 368 -25.53 22.93 -7.41
CA GLU A 368 -26.11 24.13 -6.82
C GLU A 368 -26.30 23.90 -5.31
N LEU A 369 -25.74 24.79 -4.48
CA LEU A 369 -26.00 24.74 -3.05
C LEU A 369 -27.42 25.24 -2.78
N ILE A 370 -28.30 24.33 -2.37
CA ILE A 370 -29.68 24.65 -2.01
C ILE A 370 -29.82 24.69 -0.50
N ARG A 371 -30.55 25.68 0.00
CA ARG A 371 -30.93 25.79 1.41
C ARG A 371 -32.44 25.56 1.56
N ASP A 372 -32.81 24.58 2.36
CA ASP A 372 -34.18 24.35 2.82
C ASP A 372 -34.22 24.46 4.35
N GLY A 373 -34.72 25.59 4.85
CA GLY A 373 -34.70 25.90 6.28
C GLY A 373 -33.27 25.98 6.85
N ASP A 374 -32.97 25.07 7.77
CA ASP A 374 -31.66 24.93 8.44
C ASP A 374 -30.74 23.91 7.74
N THR A 375 -31.23 23.22 6.72
CA THR A 375 -30.52 22.18 5.99
C THR A 375 -30.01 22.71 4.66
N ILE A 376 -28.78 22.34 4.30
CA ILE A 376 -28.18 22.64 3.00
C ILE A 376 -27.81 21.35 2.28
N SER A 377 -27.95 21.36 0.96
CA SER A 377 -27.72 20.20 0.09
C SER A 377 -26.94 20.58 -1.16
N GLY A 378 -26.08 19.66 -1.61
CA GLY A 378 -25.16 19.83 -2.73
C GLY A 378 -24.04 18.79 -2.67
N ARG A 379 -23.45 18.40 -3.80
CA ARG A 379 -22.37 17.41 -3.81
C ARG A 379 -21.10 17.99 -3.19
N GLY A 380 -20.64 17.38 -2.10
CA GLY A 380 -19.47 17.78 -1.32
C GLY A 380 -19.78 18.74 -0.17
N VAL A 381 -21.06 18.91 0.17
CA VAL A 381 -21.48 19.70 1.33
C VAL A 381 -21.04 19.07 2.66
N ILE A 382 -20.97 17.74 2.74
CA ILE A 382 -20.45 17.00 3.90
C ILE A 382 -19.08 16.37 3.65
N ASP A 383 -18.74 16.13 2.38
CA ASP A 383 -17.57 15.35 1.97
C ASP A 383 -16.93 15.92 0.69
N ASP A 384 -15.98 16.86 0.75
CA ASP A 384 -15.38 17.46 1.96
C ASP A 384 -15.24 18.99 1.82
N LYS A 385 -15.98 19.63 0.89
CA LYS A 385 -15.91 21.09 0.70
C LYS A 385 -16.48 21.86 1.89
N GLY A 386 -17.57 21.37 2.48
CA GLY A 386 -18.16 21.94 3.70
C GLY A 386 -17.18 21.92 4.88
N PRO A 387 -16.65 20.74 5.28
CA PRO A 387 -15.70 20.66 6.37
C PRO A 387 -14.35 21.34 6.06
N ALA A 388 -13.86 21.35 4.83
CA ALA A 388 -12.69 22.15 4.41
C ALA A 388 -12.91 23.65 4.71
N LEU A 389 -14.07 24.20 4.35
CA LEU A 389 -14.42 25.58 4.70
C LEU A 389 -14.63 25.74 6.21
N ALA A 390 -15.16 24.76 6.93
CA ALA A 390 -15.31 24.83 8.38
C ALA A 390 -13.94 24.97 9.06
N CYS A 391 -12.93 24.23 8.58
CA CYS A 391 -11.54 24.38 8.98
C CYS A 391 -10.95 25.75 8.61
N LEU A 392 -11.22 26.26 7.40
CA LEU A 392 -10.74 27.59 6.99
C LEU A 392 -11.31 28.71 7.87
N TYR A 393 -12.61 28.67 8.16
CA TYR A 393 -13.26 29.64 9.05
C TYR A 393 -12.82 29.45 10.51
N ALA A 394 -12.57 28.21 10.96
CA ALA A 394 -11.95 27.95 12.26
C ALA A 394 -10.57 28.62 12.37
N MET A 395 -9.71 28.47 11.36
CA MET A 395 -8.44 29.20 11.30
C MET A 395 -8.65 30.71 11.25
N LYS A 396 -9.68 31.20 10.55
CA LYS A 396 -9.95 32.65 10.45
C LYS A 396 -10.27 33.25 11.81
N THR A 397 -11.10 32.58 12.60
CA THR A 397 -11.40 33.04 13.96
C THR A 397 -10.18 33.02 14.89
N LEU A 398 -9.27 32.05 14.73
CA LEU A 398 -8.00 32.04 15.47
C LEU A 398 -7.07 33.18 15.02
N LYS A 399 -7.02 33.47 13.72
CA LYS A 399 -6.21 34.55 13.16
C LYS A 399 -6.69 35.93 13.62
N ASP A 400 -7.99 36.10 13.79
CA ASP A 400 -8.61 37.35 14.25
C ASP A 400 -8.57 37.53 15.77
N ASP A 401 -8.20 36.49 16.53
CA ASP A 401 -8.03 36.59 17.98
C ASP A 401 -6.66 37.20 18.31
N ASP A 402 -6.64 38.49 18.65
CA ASP A 402 -5.44 39.22 19.07
C ASP A 402 -4.70 38.59 20.28
N HIS A 403 -5.34 37.68 21.01
CA HIS A 403 -4.74 36.98 22.16
C HIS A 403 -4.18 35.61 21.80
N PHE A 404 -4.40 35.13 20.57
CA PHE A 404 -3.91 33.85 20.11
C PHE A 404 -2.52 34.00 19.48
N ALA A 405 -1.51 33.48 20.17
CA ALA A 405 -0.13 33.43 19.70
C ALA A 405 0.34 31.97 19.67
N PRO A 406 0.16 31.24 18.55
CA PRO A 406 0.52 29.84 18.48
C PRO A 406 2.04 29.64 18.50
N LYS A 407 2.51 28.58 19.16
CA LYS A 407 3.94 28.18 19.19
C LYS A 407 4.38 27.50 17.89
N ARG A 408 3.43 26.87 17.17
CA ARG A 408 3.62 26.22 15.88
C ARG A 408 2.84 26.91 14.78
N ARG A 409 3.27 26.76 13.54
CA ARG A 409 2.44 27.15 12.38
C ARG A 409 1.20 26.26 12.31
N ILE A 410 0.10 26.82 11.81
CA ILE A 410 -1.13 26.08 11.53
C ILE A 410 -1.34 26.10 10.03
N ARG A 411 -1.47 24.92 9.42
CA ARG A 411 -1.68 24.74 7.99
C ARG A 411 -2.98 24.00 7.72
N LEU A 412 -3.80 24.52 6.82
CA LEU A 412 -4.90 23.78 6.21
C LEU A 412 -4.42 23.32 4.84
N ILE A 413 -4.17 22.02 4.72
CA ILE A 413 -3.73 21.36 3.49
C ILE A 413 -4.97 20.87 2.75
N VAL A 414 -5.09 21.19 1.47
CA VAL A 414 -6.19 20.75 0.60
C VAL A 414 -5.64 19.94 -0.57
N GLY A 415 -6.11 18.71 -0.73
CA GLY A 415 -5.82 17.85 -1.89
C GLY A 415 -6.95 17.88 -2.93
N THR A 416 -6.69 17.33 -4.11
CA THR A 416 -7.66 17.32 -5.23
C THR A 416 -7.82 15.95 -5.88
N ASN A 417 -7.49 14.87 -5.17
CA ASN A 417 -7.61 13.50 -5.67
C ASN A 417 -7.83 12.46 -4.56
N GLU A 418 -8.50 12.79 -3.45
CA GLU A 418 -8.78 11.84 -2.36
C GLU A 418 -9.56 10.63 -2.90
N GLU A 419 -10.68 10.96 -3.55
CA GLU A 419 -11.79 10.07 -3.93
C GLU A 419 -11.41 9.09 -5.04
N SER A 420 -10.17 9.16 -5.50
CA SER A 420 -9.65 8.39 -6.63
C SER A 420 -8.18 8.01 -6.46
N GLY A 421 -7.72 7.92 -5.20
CA GLY A 421 -6.46 7.26 -4.85
C GLY A 421 -5.44 8.14 -4.12
N SER A 422 -5.81 9.35 -3.69
CA SER A 422 -5.04 10.25 -2.84
C SER A 422 -3.63 10.60 -3.36
N GLN A 423 -3.40 10.55 -4.68
CA GLN A 423 -2.07 10.80 -5.26
C GLN A 423 -1.58 12.24 -5.00
N CYS A 424 -2.51 13.17 -4.83
CA CYS A 424 -2.26 14.56 -4.44
C CYS A 424 -1.46 14.70 -3.15
N LEU A 425 -1.84 13.99 -2.08
CA LEU A 425 -1.13 14.08 -0.80
C LEU A 425 0.15 13.26 -0.79
N ALA A 426 0.20 12.16 -1.55
CA ALA A 426 1.45 11.45 -1.79
C ALA A 426 2.49 12.35 -2.48
N HIS A 427 2.05 13.21 -3.42
CA HIS A 427 2.90 14.25 -4.03
C HIS A 427 3.28 15.33 -3.01
N TYR A 428 2.30 15.89 -2.28
CA TYR A 428 2.56 16.88 -1.23
C TYR A 428 3.64 16.39 -0.25
N GLY A 429 3.51 15.17 0.27
CA GLY A 429 4.44 14.63 1.27
C GLY A 429 5.88 14.40 0.78
N ARG A 430 6.12 14.46 -0.54
CA ARG A 430 7.46 14.40 -1.13
C ARG A 430 8.15 15.76 -1.23
N PHE A 431 7.38 16.84 -1.38
CA PHE A 431 7.92 18.17 -1.71
C PHE A 431 7.72 19.19 -0.60
N GLU A 432 6.73 18.99 0.27
CA GLU A 432 6.35 19.93 1.32
C GLU A 432 6.61 19.36 2.72
N GLU A 433 6.58 20.27 3.70
CA GLU A 433 6.74 19.91 5.10
C GLU A 433 5.60 19.02 5.62
N ILE A 434 5.99 17.96 6.32
CA ILE A 434 5.10 17.02 6.98
C ILE A 434 4.70 17.57 8.36
N PRO A 435 3.40 17.56 8.73
CA PRO A 435 2.95 18.03 10.03
C PRO A 435 3.46 17.15 11.18
N VAL A 436 3.79 17.79 12.31
CA VAL A 436 4.15 17.07 13.54
C VAL A 436 2.93 16.44 14.23
N ALA A 437 1.75 16.99 13.95
CA ALA A 437 0.45 16.49 14.39
C ALA A 437 -0.66 17.12 13.55
N GLY A 438 -1.76 16.41 13.35
CA GLY A 438 -2.92 16.97 12.68
C GLY A 438 -4.11 16.03 12.60
N PHE A 439 -5.14 16.47 11.91
CA PHE A 439 -6.34 15.68 11.69
C PHE A 439 -6.95 15.93 10.31
N THR A 440 -7.80 15.03 9.85
CA THR A 440 -8.70 15.25 8.70
C THR A 440 -10.15 15.30 9.17
N PRO A 441 -10.97 16.27 8.72
CA PRO A 441 -12.40 16.36 9.02
C PRO A 441 -13.28 15.49 8.08
N ASP A 442 -12.69 14.43 7.53
CA ASP A 442 -13.24 13.55 6.49
C ASP A 442 -13.66 12.16 7.05
N ALA A 443 -14.42 12.19 8.15
CA ALA A 443 -14.93 11.01 8.84
C ALA A 443 -16.07 11.38 9.81
N ARG A 444 -16.02 10.81 11.02
CA ARG A 444 -16.99 11.00 12.09
C ARG A 444 -16.29 11.54 13.33
N PHE A 445 -17.07 12.16 14.19
CA PHE A 445 -16.69 12.41 15.57
C PHE A 445 -17.14 11.24 16.47
N PRO A 446 -16.44 10.94 17.58
CA PRO A 446 -15.14 11.48 18.04
C PRO A 446 -13.96 11.02 17.15
N ALA A 447 -12.71 11.23 17.57
CA ALA A 447 -11.52 10.90 16.76
C ALA A 447 -11.45 9.42 16.35
N VAL A 448 -11.05 9.15 15.10
CA VAL A 448 -10.77 7.82 14.57
C VAL A 448 -9.27 7.55 14.73
N TYR A 449 -8.91 6.61 15.61
CA TYR A 449 -7.50 6.31 15.92
C TYR A 449 -6.92 5.19 15.06
N ALA A 450 -7.78 4.40 14.41
CA ALA A 450 -7.34 3.32 13.56
C ALA A 450 -8.28 3.08 12.37
N GLU A 451 -7.68 2.79 11.22
CA GLU A 451 -8.37 2.42 9.99
C GLU A 451 -7.82 1.09 9.48
N LYS A 452 -8.69 0.21 8.98
CA LYS A 452 -8.27 -1.02 8.30
C LYS A 452 -7.40 -0.70 7.09
N GLY A 453 -6.45 -1.59 6.83
CA GLY A 453 -5.73 -1.59 5.57
C GLY A 453 -6.61 -2.12 4.44
N ILE A 454 -6.32 -1.71 3.21
CA ILE A 454 -7.10 -2.09 2.03
C ILE A 454 -6.15 -2.72 1.02
N ALA A 455 -6.50 -3.89 0.50
CA ALA A 455 -5.76 -4.53 -0.57
C ALA A 455 -6.72 -4.94 -1.69
N HIS A 456 -6.38 -4.56 -2.92
CA HIS A 456 -7.04 -5.03 -4.13
C HIS A 456 -6.12 -5.99 -4.84
N LEU A 457 -6.66 -7.16 -5.17
CA LEU A 457 -5.91 -8.18 -5.91
C LEU A 457 -6.80 -8.83 -6.94
N ARG A 458 -6.19 -9.30 -8.01
CA ARG A 458 -6.82 -10.05 -9.08
C ARG A 458 -6.22 -11.45 -9.14
N LEU A 459 -7.09 -12.45 -9.02
CA LEU A 459 -6.79 -13.86 -9.21
C LEU A 459 -7.12 -14.23 -10.65
N THR A 460 -6.19 -14.83 -11.38
CA THR A 460 -6.44 -15.28 -12.75
C THR A 460 -6.11 -16.75 -12.95
N MET A 461 -6.95 -17.44 -13.71
CA MET A 461 -6.80 -18.84 -14.06
C MET A 461 -6.91 -19.00 -15.57
N LYS A 462 -6.01 -19.78 -16.18
CA LYS A 462 -6.14 -20.17 -17.59
C LYS A 462 -7.30 -21.13 -17.78
N ARG A 463 -8.04 -20.94 -18.85
CA ARG A 463 -9.21 -21.77 -19.16
C ARG A 463 -8.83 -23.01 -19.95
N HIS A 464 -9.55 -24.09 -19.67
CA HIS A 464 -9.41 -25.36 -20.35
C HIS A 464 -10.55 -25.57 -21.35
N SER A 465 -10.28 -26.38 -22.38
CA SER A 465 -11.29 -26.72 -23.38
C SER A 465 -12.51 -27.42 -22.80
N GLU A 466 -12.33 -28.12 -21.66
CA GLU A 466 -13.38 -28.88 -20.99
C GLU A 466 -14.25 -28.06 -20.04
N ASP A 467 -13.84 -26.84 -19.69
CA ASP A 467 -14.61 -26.00 -18.76
C ASP A 467 -15.99 -25.65 -19.32
N ALA A 468 -17.03 -25.76 -18.51
CA ALA A 468 -18.41 -25.64 -18.99
C ALA A 468 -18.87 -24.20 -19.25
N ILE A 469 -18.29 -23.21 -18.56
CA ILE A 469 -18.59 -21.79 -18.78
C ILE A 469 -17.87 -21.31 -20.04
N LYS A 470 -18.63 -20.63 -20.91
CA LYS A 470 -18.10 -19.93 -22.09
C LYS A 470 -17.71 -18.49 -21.73
N GLU A 471 -18.61 -17.78 -21.06
CA GLU A 471 -18.45 -16.37 -20.72
C GLU A 471 -19.13 -16.11 -19.36
N ALA A 472 -18.56 -15.26 -18.52
CA ALA A 472 -19.26 -14.76 -17.32
C ALA A 472 -18.80 -13.34 -16.97
N SER A 473 -19.70 -12.55 -16.40
CA SER A 473 -19.39 -11.20 -15.92
C SER A 473 -20.24 -10.83 -14.70
N ALA A 474 -19.61 -10.19 -13.72
CA ALA A 474 -20.30 -9.67 -12.55
C ALA A 474 -19.56 -8.46 -11.97
N GLY A 475 -20.34 -7.58 -11.32
CA GLY A 475 -19.83 -6.42 -10.60
C GLY A 475 -19.52 -5.20 -11.48
N SER A 476 -19.60 -4.02 -10.86
CA SER A 476 -19.30 -2.73 -11.48
C SER A 476 -18.11 -2.01 -10.83
N ALA A 477 -17.77 -2.37 -9.58
CA ALA A 477 -16.62 -1.88 -8.84
C ALA A 477 -16.17 -2.94 -7.82
N VAL A 478 -14.86 -3.05 -7.57
CA VAL A 478 -14.30 -4.07 -6.67
C VAL A 478 -14.70 -3.87 -5.20
N ASN A 479 -14.95 -2.63 -4.80
CA ASN A 479 -15.35 -2.22 -3.45
C ASN A 479 -16.86 -2.41 -3.17
N MET A 480 -17.60 -3.09 -4.05
CA MET A 480 -19.03 -3.37 -3.91
C MET A 480 -19.32 -4.86 -4.05
N VAL A 481 -20.25 -5.37 -3.23
CA VAL A 481 -20.81 -6.72 -3.40
C VAL A 481 -21.67 -6.72 -4.68
N PRO A 482 -21.41 -7.62 -5.65
CA PRO A 482 -22.14 -7.64 -6.91
C PRO A 482 -23.59 -8.09 -6.72
N GLY A 483 -24.52 -7.27 -7.22
CA GLY A 483 -25.96 -7.57 -7.19
C GLY A 483 -26.45 -8.53 -8.28
N SER A 484 -25.64 -8.81 -9.30
CA SER A 484 -25.96 -9.79 -10.34
C SER A 484 -24.71 -10.41 -10.95
N CYS A 485 -24.83 -11.66 -11.41
CA CYS A 485 -23.80 -12.37 -12.16
C CYS A 485 -24.43 -13.00 -13.40
N GLU A 486 -23.92 -12.66 -14.57
CA GLU A 486 -24.35 -13.19 -15.86
C GLU A 486 -23.38 -14.28 -16.32
N VAL A 487 -23.91 -15.43 -16.75
CA VAL A 487 -23.14 -16.59 -17.17
C VAL A 487 -23.71 -17.14 -18.47
N LEU A 488 -22.84 -17.42 -19.45
CA LEU A 488 -23.15 -18.12 -20.67
C LEU A 488 -22.40 -19.45 -20.70
N LEU A 489 -23.12 -20.56 -20.77
CA LEU A 489 -22.52 -21.89 -20.89
C LEU A 489 -22.11 -22.19 -22.34
N LYS A 490 -21.18 -23.13 -22.54
CA LYS A 490 -20.75 -23.57 -23.89
C LYS A 490 -21.86 -24.20 -24.72
N ASP A 491 -22.94 -24.69 -24.10
CA ASP A 491 -24.13 -25.17 -24.81
C ASP A 491 -25.06 -24.02 -25.30
N GLY A 492 -24.69 -22.77 -25.03
CA GLY A 492 -25.44 -21.56 -25.40
C GLY A 492 -26.52 -21.15 -24.40
N THR A 493 -26.63 -21.82 -23.25
CA THR A 493 -27.58 -21.47 -22.19
C THR A 493 -27.15 -20.21 -21.43
N PRO A 494 -27.91 -19.11 -21.46
CA PRO A 494 -27.67 -17.97 -20.58
C PRO A 494 -28.34 -18.18 -19.22
N ILE A 495 -27.64 -17.84 -18.15
CA ILE A 495 -28.11 -17.89 -16.77
C ILE A 495 -27.75 -16.57 -16.09
N THR A 496 -28.68 -16.04 -15.29
CA THR A 496 -28.43 -14.85 -14.47
C THR A 496 -28.72 -15.19 -13.02
N TYR A 497 -27.74 -14.93 -12.16
CA TYR A 497 -27.86 -15.04 -10.71
C TYR A 497 -28.06 -13.65 -10.11
N GLN A 498 -28.96 -13.55 -9.14
CA GLN A 498 -29.28 -12.31 -8.45
C GLN A 498 -28.72 -12.37 -7.04
N GLY A 499 -28.17 -11.24 -6.60
CA GLY A 499 -27.67 -11.02 -5.27
C GLY A 499 -28.24 -9.74 -4.67
N GLN A 500 -27.59 -9.27 -3.62
CA GLN A 500 -27.93 -8.03 -2.92
C GLN A 500 -26.64 -7.24 -2.71
N MET A 501 -26.63 -6.01 -3.22
CA MET A 501 -25.47 -5.13 -3.11
C MET A 501 -25.25 -4.69 -1.66
N ALA A 502 -23.98 -4.57 -1.29
CA ALA A 502 -23.50 -4.01 -0.04
C ALA A 502 -22.09 -3.47 -0.29
N HIS A 503 -21.56 -2.70 0.67
CA HIS A 503 -20.20 -2.18 0.59
C HIS A 503 -19.18 -3.26 1.01
N ALA A 504 -18.00 -3.30 0.38
CA ALA A 504 -16.98 -4.31 0.67
C ALA A 504 -16.38 -4.26 2.09
N SER A 505 -16.66 -3.22 2.89
CA SER A 505 -16.32 -3.21 4.32
C SER A 505 -17.23 -4.05 5.20
N ALA A 506 -18.41 -4.39 4.71
CA ALA A 506 -19.42 -5.17 5.40
C ALA A 506 -20.15 -6.09 4.39
N PRO A 507 -19.41 -6.94 3.66
CA PRO A 507 -19.97 -7.80 2.62
C PRO A 507 -21.01 -8.80 3.15
N GLU A 508 -20.99 -9.11 4.45
CA GLU A 508 -21.98 -9.92 5.16
C GLU A 508 -23.40 -9.33 5.18
N LEU A 509 -23.55 -8.02 4.92
CA LEU A 509 -24.86 -7.37 4.77
C LEU A 509 -25.46 -7.58 3.36
N GLY A 510 -24.66 -8.08 2.42
CA GLY A 510 -25.08 -8.35 1.05
C GLY A 510 -25.27 -9.85 0.78
N ILE A 511 -25.66 -10.15 -0.46
CA ILE A 511 -25.68 -11.50 -1.02
C ILE A 511 -24.83 -11.44 -2.29
N ASN A 512 -23.64 -12.03 -2.26
CA ASN A 512 -22.71 -11.92 -3.38
C ASN A 512 -23.17 -12.79 -4.57
N ALA A 513 -23.59 -12.15 -5.66
CA ALA A 513 -24.11 -12.85 -6.83
C ALA A 513 -23.08 -13.77 -7.52
N ILE A 514 -21.77 -13.50 -7.38
CA ILE A 514 -20.71 -14.40 -7.87
C ILE A 514 -20.73 -15.69 -7.04
N ALA A 515 -20.73 -15.57 -5.72
CA ALA A 515 -20.73 -16.75 -4.84
C ALA A 515 -21.99 -17.61 -5.04
N GLU A 516 -23.16 -16.99 -5.22
CA GLU A 516 -24.40 -17.69 -5.60
C GLU A 516 -24.27 -18.43 -6.93
N ALA A 517 -23.66 -17.78 -7.93
CA ALA A 517 -23.44 -18.41 -9.22
C ALA A 517 -22.52 -19.62 -9.12
N MET A 518 -21.38 -19.49 -8.45
CA MET A 518 -20.38 -20.56 -8.34
C MET A 518 -20.94 -21.79 -7.59
N ASP A 519 -21.67 -21.58 -6.49
CA ASP A 519 -22.27 -22.68 -5.71
C ASP A 519 -23.36 -23.43 -6.53
N ALA A 520 -24.24 -22.68 -7.19
CA ALA A 520 -25.30 -23.25 -8.02
C ALA A 520 -24.74 -23.97 -9.27
N LEU A 521 -23.69 -23.42 -9.89
CA LEU A 521 -23.02 -24.02 -11.05
C LEU A 521 -22.31 -25.32 -10.65
N ALA A 522 -21.67 -25.38 -9.50
CA ALA A 522 -21.04 -26.62 -9.01
C ALA A 522 -22.06 -27.76 -8.89
N THR A 523 -23.20 -27.49 -8.24
CA THR A 523 -24.29 -28.47 -8.11
C THR A 523 -24.85 -28.91 -9.47
N MET A 524 -25.00 -27.97 -10.40
CA MET A 524 -25.49 -28.26 -11.75
C MET A 524 -24.49 -29.10 -12.56
N PHE A 525 -23.20 -28.75 -12.51
CA PHE A 525 -22.14 -29.44 -13.23
C PHE A 525 -21.94 -30.87 -12.72
N GLU A 526 -21.99 -31.09 -11.39
CA GLU A 526 -21.97 -32.44 -10.81
C GLU A 526 -23.11 -33.31 -11.36
N LYS A 527 -24.33 -32.77 -11.40
CA LYS A 527 -25.52 -33.48 -11.89
C LYS A 527 -25.46 -33.80 -13.39
N ASP A 528 -24.93 -32.86 -14.18
CA ASP A 528 -24.87 -32.97 -15.63
C ASP A 528 -23.60 -33.67 -16.13
N GLY A 529 -22.67 -34.03 -15.23
CA GLY A 529 -21.38 -34.61 -15.58
C GLY A 529 -20.47 -33.65 -16.33
N ARG A 530 -20.61 -32.34 -16.06
CA ARG A 530 -19.75 -31.27 -16.56
C ARG A 530 -18.73 -30.88 -15.48
N GLN A 531 -17.70 -30.15 -15.87
CA GLN A 531 -16.69 -29.64 -14.96
C GLN A 531 -16.28 -28.22 -15.35
N ASP A 532 -15.80 -27.45 -14.39
CA ASP A 532 -15.25 -26.13 -14.62
C ASP A 532 -14.22 -25.81 -13.53
N ALA A 533 -12.94 -25.75 -13.90
CA ALA A 533 -11.85 -25.65 -12.93
C ALA A 533 -11.94 -24.38 -12.06
N PHE A 534 -12.48 -23.29 -12.61
CA PHE A 534 -12.64 -22.04 -11.87
C PHE A 534 -13.76 -22.13 -10.83
N VAL A 535 -14.87 -22.80 -11.15
CA VAL A 535 -15.96 -23.05 -10.19
C VAL A 535 -15.47 -23.90 -9.03
N ASP A 536 -14.68 -24.95 -9.32
CA ASP A 536 -14.10 -25.82 -8.30
C ASP A 536 -13.13 -25.05 -7.40
N PHE A 537 -12.23 -24.25 -7.99
CA PHE A 537 -11.33 -23.37 -7.27
C PHE A 537 -12.08 -22.38 -6.37
N PHE A 538 -13.04 -21.65 -6.94
CA PHE A 538 -13.79 -20.63 -6.20
C PHE A 538 -14.46 -21.24 -4.97
N ASN A 539 -15.20 -22.34 -5.13
CA ASN A 539 -15.92 -22.96 -4.02
C ASN A 539 -15.00 -23.62 -3.00
N THR A 540 -13.81 -24.07 -3.40
CA THR A 540 -12.84 -24.69 -2.49
C THR A 540 -12.07 -23.67 -1.66
N VAL A 541 -11.72 -22.52 -2.26
CA VAL A 541 -10.78 -21.55 -1.66
C VAL A 541 -11.48 -20.32 -1.08
N LEU A 542 -12.55 -19.85 -1.70
CA LEU A 542 -13.27 -18.63 -1.28
C LEU A 542 -14.67 -18.96 -0.77
N GLY A 543 -15.43 -19.75 -1.54
CA GLY A 543 -16.81 -20.09 -1.25
C GLY A 543 -17.66 -18.85 -1.00
N ARG A 544 -18.39 -18.88 0.13
CA ARG A 544 -19.27 -17.79 0.56
C ARG A 544 -18.68 -17.01 1.74
N GLU A 545 -17.40 -17.24 2.05
CA GLU A 545 -16.74 -16.60 3.18
C GLU A 545 -16.55 -15.10 2.93
N THR A 546 -16.73 -14.33 3.99
CA THR A 546 -16.56 -12.87 3.97
C THR A 546 -15.41 -12.40 4.86
N ASP A 547 -14.74 -13.29 5.58
CA ASP A 547 -13.73 -12.96 6.60
C ASP A 547 -12.29 -13.33 6.20
N GLY A 548 -12.14 -14.05 5.08
CA GLY A 548 -10.84 -14.45 4.55
C GLY A 548 -10.19 -15.64 5.26
N GLN A 549 -10.95 -16.46 5.99
CA GLN A 549 -10.44 -17.63 6.71
C GLN A 549 -9.69 -18.60 5.78
N SER A 550 -10.32 -18.99 4.68
CA SER A 550 -9.77 -19.97 3.74
C SER A 550 -8.64 -19.43 2.87
N ILE A 551 -8.41 -18.11 2.84
CA ILE A 551 -7.33 -17.47 2.08
C ILE A 551 -6.19 -16.93 2.96
N GLY A 552 -6.21 -17.22 4.26
CA GLY A 552 -5.11 -16.86 5.18
C GLY A 552 -5.11 -15.39 5.62
N PHE A 553 -6.24 -14.70 5.46
CA PHE A 553 -6.45 -13.30 5.84
C PHE A 553 -7.30 -13.12 7.11
N ALA A 554 -7.96 -14.17 7.62
CA ALA A 554 -8.77 -14.05 8.83
C ALA A 554 -7.94 -13.59 10.03
N PHE A 555 -8.29 -12.41 10.54
CA PHE A 555 -7.75 -11.79 11.74
C PHE A 555 -8.78 -10.78 12.25
N CYS A 556 -8.78 -10.53 13.56
CA CYS A 556 -9.68 -9.58 14.20
C CYS A 556 -8.95 -8.89 15.35
N ASP A 557 -9.01 -7.57 15.35
CA ASP A 557 -8.49 -6.71 16.42
C ASP A 557 -9.49 -5.58 16.73
N GLU A 558 -9.06 -4.53 17.40
CA GLU A 558 -9.89 -3.36 17.70
C GLU A 558 -10.50 -2.66 16.47
N THR A 559 -9.93 -2.81 15.27
CA THR A 559 -10.49 -2.29 14.02
C THR A 559 -11.59 -3.19 13.44
N GLY A 560 -11.86 -4.33 14.08
CA GLY A 560 -12.82 -5.34 13.66
C GLY A 560 -12.19 -6.47 12.82
N ALA A 561 -13.02 -7.46 12.47
CA ALA A 561 -12.59 -8.61 11.67
C ALA A 561 -12.22 -8.20 10.25
N THR A 562 -11.19 -8.84 9.67
CA THR A 562 -10.87 -8.69 8.25
C THR A 562 -12.09 -9.05 7.40
N THR A 563 -12.33 -8.30 6.32
CA THR A 563 -13.40 -8.60 5.36
C THR A 563 -12.85 -8.84 3.96
N VAL A 564 -13.47 -9.74 3.21
CA VAL A 564 -13.12 -10.13 1.84
C VAL A 564 -14.37 -10.07 0.97
N ASN A 565 -14.29 -9.32 -0.12
CA ASN A 565 -15.36 -9.22 -1.11
C ASN A 565 -14.85 -9.66 -2.49
N ALA A 566 -15.49 -10.68 -3.08
CA ALA A 566 -15.38 -10.97 -4.50
C ALA A 566 -16.19 -9.94 -5.30
N GLY A 567 -15.53 -8.87 -5.75
CA GLY A 567 -16.20 -7.68 -6.29
C GLY A 567 -16.42 -7.70 -7.79
N LEU A 568 -15.48 -8.26 -8.57
CA LEU A 568 -15.55 -8.30 -10.03
C LEU A 568 -15.22 -9.70 -10.56
N LEU A 569 -16.01 -10.19 -11.50
CA LEU A 569 -15.76 -11.42 -12.24
C LEU A 569 -15.72 -11.14 -13.74
N SER A 570 -14.75 -11.71 -14.44
CA SER A 570 -14.73 -11.81 -15.90
C SER A 570 -14.20 -13.18 -16.30
N ILE A 571 -14.97 -13.92 -17.10
CA ILE A 571 -14.56 -15.20 -17.68
C ILE A 571 -14.76 -15.13 -19.19
N ASP A 572 -13.76 -15.54 -19.95
CA ASP A 572 -13.85 -15.78 -21.38
C ASP A 572 -13.28 -17.17 -21.77
N GLU A 573 -13.00 -17.38 -23.06
CA GLU A 573 -12.47 -18.66 -23.57
C GLU A 573 -11.02 -18.94 -23.17
N ASN A 574 -10.27 -17.92 -22.71
CA ASN A 574 -8.84 -17.99 -22.43
C ASN A 574 -8.53 -17.85 -20.93
N GLU A 575 -9.23 -16.96 -20.22
CA GLU A 575 -8.95 -16.59 -18.83
C GLU A 575 -10.24 -16.47 -17.99
N ALA A 576 -10.18 -16.92 -16.73
CA ALA A 576 -11.08 -16.48 -15.68
C ALA A 576 -10.33 -15.54 -14.73
N ALA A 577 -10.92 -14.39 -14.44
CA ALA A 577 -10.35 -13.34 -13.60
C ALA A 577 -11.35 -12.92 -12.52
N LEU A 578 -10.88 -12.89 -11.27
CA LEU A 578 -11.65 -12.48 -10.09
C LEU A 578 -10.90 -11.40 -9.33
N SER A 579 -11.52 -10.24 -9.12
CA SER A 579 -10.92 -9.16 -8.32
C SER A 579 -11.54 -9.15 -6.91
N LEU A 580 -10.69 -9.12 -5.90
CA LEU A 580 -11.06 -9.09 -4.49
C LEU A 580 -10.77 -7.72 -3.87
N ASP A 581 -11.67 -7.24 -3.01
CA ASP A 581 -11.45 -6.16 -2.05
C ASP A 581 -11.28 -6.77 -0.66
N ILE A 582 -10.07 -6.63 -0.09
CA ILE A 582 -9.74 -7.12 1.25
C ILE A 582 -9.53 -5.93 2.17
N ARG A 583 -10.35 -5.83 3.22
CA ARG A 583 -10.16 -4.84 4.29
C ARG A 583 -9.65 -5.52 5.52
N TYR A 584 -8.35 -5.45 5.73
CA TYR A 584 -7.68 -6.21 6.77
C TYR A 584 -7.44 -5.38 8.02
N SER A 585 -7.54 -6.05 9.16
CA SER A 585 -7.36 -5.47 10.49
C SER A 585 -5.96 -4.84 10.66
N ALA A 586 -5.86 -3.78 11.46
CA ALA A 586 -4.64 -2.97 11.56
C ALA A 586 -3.39 -3.72 12.04
N HIS A 587 -3.55 -4.76 12.86
CA HIS A 587 -2.44 -5.56 13.40
C HIS A 587 -2.19 -6.87 12.64
N LEU A 588 -2.88 -7.12 11.51
CA LEU A 588 -2.57 -8.26 10.65
C LEU A 588 -1.19 -8.06 10.00
N ASP A 589 -0.33 -9.08 10.06
CA ASP A 589 0.87 -9.15 9.23
C ASP A 589 0.47 -9.40 7.76
N TYR A 590 0.40 -8.31 7.01
CA TYR A 590 -0.02 -8.31 5.61
C TYR A 590 0.92 -9.12 4.71
N GLU A 591 2.24 -9.07 4.93
CA GLU A 591 3.21 -9.80 4.09
C GLU A 591 3.17 -11.30 4.37
N GLU A 592 2.97 -11.70 5.63
CA GLU A 592 2.70 -13.11 5.96
C GLU A 592 1.38 -13.58 5.32
N ALA A 593 0.31 -12.78 5.40
CA ALA A 593 -0.98 -13.10 4.79
C ALA A 593 -0.89 -13.26 3.26
N LYS A 594 -0.15 -12.38 2.57
CA LYS A 594 0.15 -12.49 1.13
C LYS A 594 0.83 -13.82 0.80
N THR A 595 1.86 -14.17 1.58
CA THR A 595 2.61 -15.42 1.40
C THR A 595 1.72 -16.63 1.56
N ARG A 596 0.82 -16.62 2.57
CA ARG A 596 -0.17 -17.69 2.78
C ARG A 596 -1.15 -17.81 1.63
N LEU A 597 -1.72 -16.69 1.14
CA LEU A 597 -2.63 -16.70 0.00
C LEU A 597 -1.99 -17.34 -1.23
N VAL A 598 -0.76 -16.94 -1.59
CA VAL A 598 -0.05 -17.50 -2.75
C VAL A 598 0.13 -19.02 -2.61
N ALA A 599 0.52 -19.51 -1.44
CA ALA A 599 0.68 -20.94 -1.19
C ALA A 599 -0.66 -21.71 -1.24
N ILE A 600 -1.78 -21.07 -0.87
CA ILE A 600 -3.12 -21.67 -0.90
C ILE A 600 -3.62 -21.83 -2.35
N VAL A 601 -3.35 -20.86 -3.22
CA VAL A 601 -3.87 -20.86 -4.60
C VAL A 601 -2.94 -21.54 -5.61
N GLU A 602 -1.64 -21.70 -5.31
CA GLU A 602 -0.65 -22.36 -6.17
C GLU A 602 -1.10 -23.76 -6.69
N PRO A 603 -1.71 -24.65 -5.87
CA PRO A 603 -2.18 -25.96 -6.36
C PRO A 603 -3.27 -25.90 -7.43
N PHE A 604 -3.91 -24.74 -7.61
CA PHE A 604 -4.98 -24.52 -8.60
C PHE A 604 -4.49 -23.85 -9.88
N ASP A 605 -3.17 -23.62 -10.05
CA ASP A 605 -2.59 -22.89 -11.18
C ASP A 605 -3.20 -21.49 -11.35
N VAL A 606 -3.44 -20.81 -10.22
CA VAL A 606 -3.98 -19.45 -10.14
C VAL A 606 -2.86 -18.45 -9.90
N ASP A 607 -2.73 -17.48 -10.80
CA ASP A 607 -1.81 -16.34 -10.65
C ASP A 607 -2.46 -15.25 -9.77
N VAL A 608 -1.66 -14.64 -8.90
CA VAL A 608 -2.10 -13.54 -8.01
C VAL A 608 -1.45 -12.22 -8.45
N PHE A 609 -2.26 -11.24 -8.80
CA PHE A 609 -1.84 -9.89 -9.15
C PHE A 609 -2.31 -8.89 -8.09
N TRP A 610 -1.38 -8.29 -7.36
CA TRP A 610 -1.69 -7.21 -6.42
C TRP A 610 -1.88 -5.90 -7.19
N GLU A 611 -3.10 -5.40 -7.25
CA GLU A 611 -3.46 -4.20 -8.02
C GLU A 611 -3.16 -2.94 -7.23
N SER A 612 -3.57 -2.92 -5.96
CA SER A 612 -3.34 -1.78 -5.07
C SER A 612 -3.25 -2.25 -3.62
N HIS A 613 -2.54 -1.48 -2.81
CA HIS A 613 -2.43 -1.71 -1.38
C HIS A 613 -2.29 -0.38 -0.66
N VAL A 614 -3.07 -0.23 0.40
CA VAL A 614 -2.97 0.86 1.35
C VAL A 614 -2.81 0.27 2.75
N SER A 615 -1.75 0.67 3.43
CA SER A 615 -1.47 0.26 4.81
C SER A 615 -2.56 0.71 5.77
N PRO A 616 -2.81 -0.02 6.88
CA PRO A 616 -3.70 0.44 7.92
C PRO A 616 -3.15 1.71 8.56
N LEU A 617 -4.05 2.52 9.11
CA LEU A 617 -3.70 3.59 10.03
C LEU A 617 -3.83 3.04 11.45
N TYR A 618 -2.82 3.25 12.29
CA TYR A 618 -2.92 2.97 13.71
C TYR A 618 -2.17 4.00 14.54
N LEU A 619 -2.90 4.69 15.41
CA LEU A 619 -2.35 5.57 16.42
C LEU A 619 -2.81 5.07 17.78
N PRO A 620 -1.92 4.78 18.75
CA PRO A 620 -2.36 4.33 20.07
C PRO A 620 -3.41 5.29 20.66
N LYS A 621 -4.45 4.76 21.33
CA LYS A 621 -5.42 5.59 22.07
C LYS A 621 -4.73 6.50 23.09
N THR A 622 -3.58 6.06 23.61
CA THR A 622 -2.72 6.84 24.51
C THR A 622 -1.80 7.79 23.76
N SER A 623 -1.84 7.89 22.43
CA SER A 623 -1.04 8.89 21.73
C SER A 623 -1.52 10.29 22.15
N PRO A 624 -0.59 11.22 22.34
CA PRO A 624 -0.98 12.57 22.72
C PRO A 624 -1.91 13.28 21.72
N LEU A 625 -1.80 12.98 20.41
CA LEU A 625 -2.71 13.48 19.38
C LEU A 625 -4.15 13.02 19.62
N ILE A 626 -4.37 11.71 19.78
CA ILE A 626 -5.72 11.16 20.02
C ILE A 626 -6.28 11.71 21.34
N ARG A 627 -5.47 11.80 22.39
CA ARG A 627 -5.91 12.41 23.65
C ARG A 627 -6.35 13.86 23.46
N ALA A 628 -5.55 14.68 22.78
CA ALA A 628 -5.88 16.09 22.56
C ALA A 628 -7.22 16.26 21.83
N LEU A 629 -7.47 15.46 20.80
CA LEU A 629 -8.72 15.51 20.02
C LEU A 629 -9.92 14.97 20.81
N MET A 630 -9.72 13.90 21.59
CA MET A 630 -10.76 13.37 22.48
C MET A 630 -11.10 14.36 23.60
N ASP A 631 -10.10 14.99 24.22
CA ASP A 631 -10.30 16.03 25.22
C ASP A 631 -11.08 17.21 24.61
N THR A 632 -10.71 17.65 23.40
CA THR A 632 -11.46 18.69 22.67
C THR A 632 -12.91 18.28 22.46
N TYR A 633 -13.16 17.07 21.98
CA TYR A 633 -14.51 16.57 21.75
C TYR A 633 -15.32 16.54 23.04
N THR A 634 -14.85 15.80 24.06
CA THR A 634 -15.60 15.61 25.31
C THR A 634 -15.85 16.90 26.07
N GLU A 635 -14.87 17.82 26.12
CA GLU A 635 -15.07 19.12 26.77
C GLU A 635 -16.08 20.01 26.05
N LEU A 636 -16.09 19.99 24.71
CA LEU A 636 -16.99 20.82 23.92
C LEU A 636 -18.38 20.21 23.78
N THR A 637 -18.52 18.92 23.53
CA THR A 637 -19.84 18.29 23.37
C THR A 637 -20.50 17.98 24.71
N GLY A 638 -19.72 17.85 25.79
CA GLY A 638 -20.21 17.37 27.07
C GLY A 638 -20.60 15.89 27.05
N THR A 639 -20.28 15.16 25.98
CA THR A 639 -20.55 13.72 25.84
C THR A 639 -19.28 12.91 26.06
N SER A 640 -19.43 11.75 26.71
CA SER A 640 -18.36 10.76 26.83
C SER A 640 -18.37 9.80 25.66
N GLY A 641 -17.20 9.40 25.19
CA GLY A 641 -17.06 8.40 24.14
C GLY A 641 -15.63 7.89 24.06
N GLU A 642 -15.46 6.70 23.49
CA GLU A 642 -14.15 6.18 23.11
C GLU A 642 -13.78 6.66 21.71
N PRO A 643 -12.48 6.81 21.39
CA PRO A 643 -12.06 7.03 20.02
C PRO A 643 -12.46 5.83 19.15
N LEU A 644 -12.81 6.12 17.90
CA LEU A 644 -13.41 5.20 16.94
C LEU A 644 -12.38 4.45 16.10
N THR A 645 -12.82 3.35 15.52
CA THR A 645 -12.12 2.65 14.44
C THR A 645 -12.99 2.60 13.20
N MET A 646 -12.39 2.46 12.02
CA MET A 646 -13.13 2.44 10.76
C MET A 646 -12.57 1.42 9.75
N GLY A 647 -13.45 0.84 8.93
CA GLY A 647 -13.07 -0.05 7.82
C GLY A 647 -12.83 0.65 6.47
N GLY A 648 -13.25 1.91 6.33
CA GLY A 648 -12.93 2.80 5.21
C GLY A 648 -11.61 3.54 5.40
N GLY A 649 -11.21 4.31 4.39
CA GLY A 649 -10.02 5.13 4.41
C GLY A 649 -10.31 6.62 4.33
N THR A 650 -9.38 7.41 4.87
CA THR A 650 -9.37 8.88 4.75
C THR A 650 -7.96 9.35 4.41
N TYR A 651 -7.78 10.63 4.15
CA TYR A 651 -6.44 11.23 4.05
C TYR A 651 -5.50 10.99 5.25
N ALA A 652 -6.01 10.61 6.42
CA ALA A 652 -5.17 10.32 7.57
C ALA A 652 -4.15 9.21 7.32
N ARG A 653 -4.40 8.31 6.36
CA ARG A 653 -3.46 7.24 5.96
C ARG A 653 -2.33 7.72 5.05
N THR A 654 -2.46 8.90 4.45
CA THR A 654 -1.55 9.36 3.38
C THR A 654 -0.38 10.18 3.92
N LEU A 655 -0.58 10.90 5.03
CA LEU A 655 0.48 11.64 5.72
C LEU A 655 0.64 11.12 7.15
N PRO A 656 1.88 11.01 7.66
CA PRO A 656 2.08 10.57 9.04
C PRO A 656 1.57 11.63 10.03
N ASN A 657 1.33 11.21 11.28
CA ASN A 657 0.86 12.06 12.38
C ASN A 657 -0.52 12.71 12.16
N ILE A 658 -1.34 12.14 11.28
CA ILE A 658 -2.73 12.55 11.05
C ILE A 658 -3.68 11.45 11.51
N CYS A 659 -4.83 11.84 12.06
CA CYS A 659 -5.97 10.95 12.31
C CYS A 659 -7.26 11.56 11.78
N ALA A 660 -8.35 10.80 11.66
CA ALA A 660 -9.64 11.40 11.30
C ALA A 660 -10.33 11.98 12.54
N PHE A 661 -11.03 13.10 12.40
CA PHE A 661 -11.74 13.79 13.47
C PHE A 661 -12.91 14.62 12.92
N GLY A 662 -14.12 14.07 12.98
CA GLY A 662 -15.29 14.68 12.33
C GLY A 662 -15.28 14.45 10.82
N SER A 663 -16.22 15.01 10.07
CA SER A 663 -17.19 16.05 10.45
C SER A 663 -18.55 15.57 10.95
N VAL A 664 -18.90 14.29 10.75
CA VAL A 664 -20.24 13.77 11.08
C VAL A 664 -20.36 13.46 12.57
N PHE A 665 -21.32 14.07 13.27
CA PHE A 665 -21.60 13.79 14.68
C PHE A 665 -22.37 12.48 14.88
N PRO A 666 -22.22 11.81 16.04
CA PRO A 666 -22.98 10.60 16.34
C PRO A 666 -24.50 10.84 16.28
N GLY A 667 -25.21 9.93 15.60
CA GLY A 667 -26.65 9.99 15.39
C GLY A 667 -27.09 10.71 14.10
N GLN A 668 -26.16 11.32 13.36
CA GLN A 668 -26.44 11.90 12.04
C GLN A 668 -26.47 10.84 10.95
N PRO A 669 -27.26 11.06 9.88
CA PRO A 669 -27.28 10.14 8.75
C PRO A 669 -25.97 10.24 7.94
N GLU A 670 -25.45 9.09 7.53
CA GLU A 670 -24.32 9.01 6.61
C GLU A 670 -24.83 9.16 5.18
N VAL A 671 -24.73 10.37 4.64
CA VAL A 671 -25.22 10.70 3.29
C VAL A 671 -24.11 11.08 2.30
N ALA A 672 -22.85 10.97 2.73
CA ALA A 672 -21.69 11.07 1.84
C ALA A 672 -21.82 10.09 0.66
N HIS A 673 -21.36 10.51 -0.51
CA HIS A 673 -21.45 9.81 -1.80
C HIS A 673 -22.86 9.51 -2.33
N GLN A 674 -23.91 9.66 -1.52
CA GLN A 674 -25.30 9.42 -1.93
C GLN A 674 -25.89 10.62 -2.68
N ALA A 675 -27.00 10.37 -3.38
CA ALA A 675 -27.79 11.45 -3.98
C ALA A 675 -28.52 12.23 -2.87
N ASN A 676 -28.66 13.55 -3.07
CA ASN A 676 -29.24 14.46 -2.07
C ASN A 676 -28.41 14.52 -0.78
N GLU A 677 -27.08 14.45 -0.92
CA GLU A 677 -26.13 14.77 0.14
C GLU A 677 -26.50 16.11 0.80
N HIS A 678 -26.60 16.10 2.13
CA HIS A 678 -27.09 17.24 2.91
C HIS A 678 -26.54 17.24 4.33
N VAL A 679 -26.60 18.41 4.97
CA VAL A 679 -26.20 18.61 6.37
C VAL A 679 -26.91 19.82 6.94
N LYS A 680 -27.18 19.86 8.25
CA LYS A 680 -27.68 21.09 8.89
C LYS A 680 -26.55 22.10 9.04
N ILE A 681 -26.86 23.37 8.80
CA ILE A 681 -25.88 24.46 8.92
C ILE A 681 -25.24 24.48 10.31
N ALA A 682 -26.04 24.29 11.36
CA ALA A 682 -25.55 24.26 12.74
C ALA A 682 -24.52 23.15 12.99
N GLU A 683 -24.60 22.03 12.28
CA GLU A 683 -23.70 20.88 12.46
C GLU A 683 -22.32 21.19 11.87
N LEU A 684 -22.27 21.76 10.66
CA LEU A 684 -21.01 22.23 10.06
C LEU A 684 -20.33 23.31 10.91
N LEU A 685 -21.12 24.28 11.40
CA LEU A 685 -20.59 25.36 12.23
C LEU A 685 -20.16 24.89 13.63
N ALA A 686 -20.85 23.90 14.21
CA ALA A 686 -20.38 23.23 15.42
C ALA A 686 -19.07 22.47 15.17
N GLY A 687 -18.94 21.80 14.02
CA GLY A 687 -17.67 21.21 13.57
C GLY A 687 -16.54 22.24 13.50
N ALA A 688 -16.79 23.42 12.92
CA ALA A 688 -15.82 24.53 12.90
C ALA A 688 -15.33 24.92 14.31
N ARG A 689 -16.22 24.90 15.31
CA ARG A 689 -15.85 25.15 16.71
C ARG A 689 -14.94 24.06 17.29
N LEU A 690 -15.18 22.79 16.97
CA LEU A 690 -14.29 21.69 17.36
C LEU A 690 -12.92 21.83 16.69
N TYR A 691 -12.88 22.12 15.39
CA TYR A 691 -11.63 22.32 14.65
C TYR A 691 -10.83 23.50 15.19
N GLN A 692 -11.50 24.61 15.52
CA GLN A 692 -10.87 25.78 16.11
C GLN A 692 -10.14 25.43 17.42
N GLU A 693 -10.81 24.70 18.31
CA GLU A 693 -10.23 24.30 19.59
C GLU A 693 -9.14 23.24 19.43
N ALA A 694 -9.32 22.27 18.53
CA ALA A 694 -8.33 21.25 18.22
C ALA A 694 -7.03 21.88 17.69
N LEU A 695 -7.11 22.75 16.68
CA LEU A 695 -5.96 23.47 16.12
C LEU A 695 -5.30 24.35 17.18
N LYS A 696 -6.08 25.04 18.02
CA LYS A 696 -5.57 25.85 19.13
C LYS A 696 -4.75 25.04 20.13
N ARG A 697 -5.20 23.82 20.47
CA ARG A 697 -4.49 22.91 21.38
C ARG A 697 -3.22 22.37 20.74
N LEU A 698 -3.33 21.81 19.54
CA LEU A 698 -2.19 21.21 18.83
C LEU A 698 -1.08 22.25 18.57
N ALA A 699 -1.45 23.48 18.20
CA ALA A 699 -0.49 24.54 17.93
C ALA A 699 0.25 25.05 19.19
N ASN A 700 -0.21 24.73 20.39
CA ASN A 700 0.38 25.14 21.68
C ASN A 700 0.86 23.98 22.55
N TRP A 701 0.68 22.75 22.07
CA TRP A 701 1.09 21.54 22.76
C TRP A 701 2.61 21.58 23.01
N GLU A 702 3.06 21.23 24.22
CA GLU A 702 4.49 21.15 24.56
C GLU A 702 5.16 19.85 24.13
#